data_AF-A0A832LRV3-F1
#
_entry.id   AF-A0A832LRV3-F1
#
_cell.length_a   1.000
_cell.length_b   1.000
_cell.length_c   1.000
_cell.angle_alpha   90.00
_cell.angle_beta   90.00
_cell.angle_gamma   90.00
#
_symmetry.space_group_name_H-M   'P 1'
#
loop_
_entity.id
_entity.type
_entity.pdbx_description
1 polymer ?
#
loop_
_entity_poly.entity_id
_entity_poly.type
_entity_poly.pdbx_seq_one_letter_code
_entity_poly.pdbx_strand_id
1 'polypeptide(L)'
;METGGGILLSIVVPAFNEAESIPELVAETAAALSGRDWEMIIVDDGSTDGSWGIIERLAEVISGLRDDGITPDDLRHDLDTATDPYALDRARLTDILSIYERYLELIAERFRDDTAIFDRTSAGLRNSTSTIEQRPILIEGFTEFRVPELRLLGTLASTDIPTCIVLTYSRVNGPLFGNLEETYSRLTSLGYRVHTADDSDTVQLSPLSQRRSVYLRRWLFNTEQEIRNPGFDDALAILGCTNRVEEVTLIAKYVKHCLLHGDFRPHQICVAMRDPELYAGLFRELFAVHGIPANISDRFQLDRSPVAVAVVSVLELLVRGWRREDIHRVLSNPLIRCLRPDGSRLDAATIRNVAERYRISGGHRQGGISGWFRRLDGALEAARAYAESLREHPYSDPLDLRQAEQDVAQLEQARSDLHILATKLPEPAPSMTPTAFCTFVRRTILDDFGITDSIEEAAERSWSLSKSSPDDITYAELLEQETRAYAALLGVLAEIEHAWSLLDDQQRRSLEEYTELFTTMIRAARYQIAEKPSYGVTVTSIEQTRGIPYDVYILCGMVDGEFPRAYSTEHFLGKELPDSEQRHIRAERIQFYEALTNNPAALEHGRWHMLITYPRLSTNGEPLVRSSFIDKLLKVTTLAERCFLSHTLWAQWNQEHILPPGMEWIAAITAPEEALHWSTTERWEP
;
A
#
# COMPACT_ATOMS: atom_id res chain seq x y z
N MET A 1 -1.70 -50.44 25.03
CA MET A 1 -2.86 -50.34 24.14
C MET A 1 -3.12 -48.85 23.97
N GLU A 2 -2.76 -48.37 22.80
CA GLU A 2 -3.04 -47.03 22.30
C GLU A 2 -4.56 -46.84 22.13
N THR A 3 -5.06 -45.65 22.44
CA THR A 3 -6.25 -45.09 21.81
C THR A 3 -5.94 -43.62 21.51
N GLY A 4 -5.38 -43.37 20.33
CA GLY A 4 -5.33 -42.03 19.78
C GLY A 4 -6.75 -41.52 19.55
N GLY A 5 -7.05 -40.33 20.08
CA GLY A 5 -8.25 -39.58 19.70
C GLY A 5 -8.04 -39.01 18.30
N GLY A 6 -8.15 -39.87 17.29
CA GLY A 6 -8.14 -39.45 15.90
C GLY A 6 -9.49 -38.82 15.56
N ILE A 7 -9.47 -37.72 14.80
CA ILE A 7 -10.64 -37.12 14.16
C ILE A 7 -11.42 -38.25 13.47
N LEU A 8 -12.69 -38.42 13.84
CA LEU A 8 -13.53 -39.52 13.35
C LEU A 8 -14.14 -39.21 11.98
N LEU A 9 -14.16 -37.93 11.58
CA LEU A 9 -14.79 -37.46 10.35
C LEU A 9 -14.18 -36.14 9.87
N SER A 10 -13.56 -36.14 8.68
CA SER A 10 -13.13 -34.93 7.98
C SER A 10 -14.10 -34.64 6.84
N ILE A 11 -14.65 -33.43 6.79
CA ILE A 11 -15.60 -32.98 5.76
C ILE A 11 -14.88 -31.97 4.86
N VAL A 12 -14.62 -32.36 3.62
CA VAL A 12 -13.97 -31.48 2.65
C VAL A 12 -15.06 -30.80 1.81
N VAL A 13 -15.11 -29.46 1.85
CA VAL A 13 -16.11 -28.65 1.16
C VAL A 13 -15.42 -27.76 0.13
N PRO A 14 -15.59 -28.01 -1.18
CA PRO A 14 -15.15 -27.05 -2.19
C PRO A 14 -16.05 -25.81 -2.15
N ALA A 15 -15.46 -24.61 -2.11
CA ALA A 15 -16.16 -23.34 -2.10
C ALA A 15 -15.69 -22.45 -3.26
N PHE A 16 -16.64 -21.89 -4.02
CA PHE A 16 -16.39 -20.94 -5.10
C PHE A 16 -17.45 -19.84 -5.06
N ASN A 17 -17.12 -18.65 -4.56
CA ASN A 17 -18.05 -17.52 -4.35
C ASN A 17 -19.20 -17.82 -3.37
N GLU A 18 -18.91 -18.48 -2.25
CA GLU A 18 -19.91 -18.94 -1.27
C GLU A 18 -19.79 -18.23 0.09
N ALA A 19 -19.18 -17.03 0.14
CA ALA A 19 -18.99 -16.26 1.38
C ALA A 19 -20.26 -16.09 2.25
N GLU A 20 -21.45 -16.02 1.64
CA GLU A 20 -22.72 -15.90 2.36
C GLU A 20 -23.27 -17.27 2.83
N SER A 21 -22.94 -18.36 2.14
CA SER A 21 -23.46 -19.71 2.37
C SER A 21 -22.60 -20.52 3.34
N ILE A 22 -21.29 -20.26 3.38
CA ILE A 22 -20.33 -20.93 4.26
C ILE A 22 -20.72 -20.82 5.75
N PRO A 23 -21.10 -19.65 6.29
CA PRO A 23 -21.47 -19.54 7.71
C PRO A 23 -22.66 -20.42 8.08
N GLU A 24 -23.66 -20.53 7.20
CA GLU A 24 -24.85 -21.35 7.41
C GLU A 24 -24.49 -22.85 7.36
N LEU A 25 -23.70 -23.26 6.36
CA LEU A 25 -23.20 -24.63 6.24
C LEU A 25 -22.39 -25.07 7.46
N VAL A 26 -21.50 -24.20 7.97
CA VAL A 26 -20.72 -24.46 9.18
C VAL A 26 -21.66 -24.62 10.38
N ALA A 27 -22.64 -23.74 10.54
CA ALA A 27 -23.60 -23.80 11.65
C ALA A 27 -24.47 -25.06 11.61
N GLU A 28 -24.99 -25.43 10.44
CA GLU A 28 -25.79 -26.64 10.26
C GLU A 28 -24.96 -27.91 10.47
N THR A 29 -23.73 -27.94 9.96
CA THR A 29 -22.83 -29.09 10.12
C THR A 29 -22.40 -29.25 11.58
N ALA A 30 -22.10 -28.15 12.28
CA ALA A 30 -21.80 -28.16 13.70
C ALA A 30 -22.99 -28.65 14.54
N ALA A 31 -24.21 -28.23 14.19
CA ALA A 31 -25.42 -28.71 14.85
C ALA A 31 -25.65 -30.22 14.59
N ALA A 32 -25.45 -30.68 13.36
CA ALA A 32 -25.63 -32.07 12.96
C ALA A 32 -24.58 -33.02 13.55
N LEU A 33 -23.37 -32.53 13.81
CA LEU A 33 -22.24 -33.31 14.34
C LEU A 33 -21.95 -33.04 15.82
N SER A 34 -22.84 -32.32 16.50
CA SER A 34 -22.76 -32.06 17.94
C SER A 34 -22.52 -33.36 18.74
N GLY A 35 -21.40 -33.41 19.47
CA GLY A 35 -20.99 -34.57 20.27
C GLY A 35 -20.12 -35.60 19.55
N ARG A 36 -19.59 -35.30 18.35
CA ARG A 36 -18.57 -36.08 17.64
C ARG A 36 -17.34 -35.21 17.39
N ASP A 37 -16.16 -35.83 17.31
CA ASP A 37 -14.93 -35.16 16.87
C ASP A 37 -14.89 -35.12 15.34
N TRP A 38 -14.94 -33.93 14.75
CA TRP A 38 -14.92 -33.69 13.30
C TRP A 38 -14.13 -32.43 12.96
N GLU A 39 -13.63 -32.36 11.72
CA GLU A 39 -13.06 -31.16 11.10
C GLU A 39 -13.77 -30.88 9.77
N MET A 40 -13.83 -29.61 9.38
CA MET A 40 -14.25 -29.22 8.03
C MET A 40 -13.16 -28.42 7.36
N ILE A 41 -12.71 -28.92 6.23
CA ILE A 41 -11.68 -28.32 5.41
C ILE A 41 -12.40 -27.67 4.23
N ILE A 42 -12.51 -26.35 4.25
CA ILE A 42 -13.06 -25.57 3.16
C ILE A 42 -11.94 -25.32 2.15
N VAL A 43 -12.11 -25.80 0.93
CA VAL A 43 -11.14 -25.67 -0.16
C VAL A 43 -11.67 -24.64 -1.14
N ASP A 44 -11.07 -23.46 -1.16
CA ASP A 44 -11.40 -22.40 -2.11
C ASP A 44 -10.91 -22.79 -3.52
N ASP A 45 -11.84 -22.87 -4.48
CA ASP A 45 -11.61 -23.29 -5.88
C ASP A 45 -11.74 -22.10 -6.85
N GLY A 46 -11.23 -20.93 -6.45
CA GLY A 46 -11.13 -19.73 -7.28
C GLY A 46 -12.12 -18.61 -6.95
N SER A 47 -12.52 -18.47 -5.68
CA SER A 47 -13.52 -17.49 -5.27
C SER A 47 -13.11 -16.05 -5.57
N THR A 48 -14.04 -15.29 -6.13
CA THR A 48 -13.96 -13.83 -6.29
C THR A 48 -14.54 -13.06 -5.09
N ASP A 49 -14.81 -13.76 -3.98
CA ASP A 49 -15.34 -13.22 -2.72
C ASP A 49 -14.21 -12.96 -1.69
N GLY A 50 -14.55 -12.91 -0.38
CA GLY A 50 -13.61 -12.61 0.70
C GLY A 50 -12.54 -13.67 1.00
N SER A 51 -12.56 -14.82 0.31
CA SER A 51 -11.65 -15.96 0.57
C SER A 51 -10.17 -15.61 0.38
N TRP A 52 -9.83 -14.78 -0.61
CA TRP A 52 -8.47 -14.26 -0.77
C TRP A 52 -7.99 -13.44 0.43
N GLY A 53 -8.88 -12.63 1.02
CA GLY A 53 -8.56 -11.86 2.22
C GLY A 53 -8.28 -12.76 3.43
N ILE A 54 -8.86 -13.97 3.48
CA ILE A 54 -8.52 -14.98 4.50
C ILE A 54 -7.11 -15.53 4.27
N ILE A 55 -6.75 -15.83 3.03
CA ILE A 55 -5.40 -16.33 2.67
C ILE A 55 -4.33 -15.29 3.01
N GLU A 56 -4.55 -14.02 2.64
CA GLU A 56 -3.64 -12.92 3.01
C GLU A 56 -3.47 -12.85 4.52
N ARG A 57 -4.56 -12.93 5.28
CA ARG A 57 -4.51 -12.87 6.74
C ARG A 57 -3.81 -14.08 7.36
N LEU A 58 -3.98 -15.29 6.81
CA LEU A 58 -3.25 -16.47 7.25
C LEU A 58 -1.74 -16.34 7.00
N ALA A 59 -1.34 -15.80 5.84
CA ALA A 59 0.04 -15.52 5.53
C ALA A 59 0.63 -14.46 6.47
N GLU A 60 -0.11 -13.40 6.77
CA GLU A 60 0.26 -12.37 7.76
C GLU A 60 0.42 -12.96 9.17
N VAL A 61 -0.47 -13.86 9.60
CA VAL A 61 -0.35 -14.54 10.90
C VAL A 61 0.94 -15.36 10.96
N ILE A 62 1.23 -16.16 9.94
CA ILE A 62 2.46 -16.98 9.90
C ILE A 62 3.70 -16.10 9.90
N SER A 63 3.73 -15.05 9.06
CA SER A 63 4.83 -14.09 9.05
C SER A 63 4.98 -13.39 10.39
N GLY A 64 3.89 -12.95 11.02
CA GLY A 64 3.90 -12.29 12.32
C GLY A 64 4.44 -13.20 13.43
N LEU A 65 4.03 -14.47 13.46
CA LEU A 65 4.59 -15.47 14.37
C LEU A 65 6.10 -15.64 14.17
N ARG A 66 6.55 -15.73 12.92
CA ARG A 66 7.97 -15.82 12.56
C ARG A 66 8.77 -14.61 13.04
N ASP A 67 8.26 -13.42 12.78
CA ASP A 67 8.90 -12.15 13.13
C ASP A 67 9.00 -11.99 14.64
N ASP A 68 7.98 -12.41 15.38
CA ASP A 68 7.99 -12.48 16.85
C ASP A 68 8.90 -13.60 17.39
N GLY A 69 9.38 -14.49 16.53
CA GLY A 69 10.23 -15.63 16.88
C GLY A 69 9.49 -16.77 17.55
N ILE A 70 8.16 -16.85 17.38
CA ILE A 70 7.33 -17.97 17.82
C ILE A 70 7.49 -19.12 16.84
N THR A 71 7.91 -20.27 17.35
CA THR A 71 8.20 -21.47 16.56
C THR A 71 7.02 -22.46 16.59
N PRO A 72 6.96 -23.43 15.66
CA PRO A 72 6.02 -24.54 15.75
C PRO A 72 6.11 -25.32 17.08
N ASP A 73 7.31 -25.42 17.67
CA ASP A 73 7.51 -26.06 18.98
C ASP A 73 6.78 -25.30 20.09
N ASP A 74 6.80 -23.96 20.06
CA ASP A 74 6.08 -23.12 21.03
C ASP A 74 4.56 -23.31 20.91
N LEU A 75 4.04 -23.36 19.68
CA LEU A 75 2.60 -23.60 19.45
C LEU A 75 2.17 -25.00 19.88
N ARG A 76 3.03 -26.02 19.66
CA ARG A 76 2.79 -27.38 20.17
C ARG A 76 2.80 -27.41 21.69
N HIS A 77 3.71 -26.69 22.32
CA HIS A 77 3.74 -26.57 23.78
C HIS A 77 2.46 -25.93 24.33
N ASP A 78 1.95 -24.89 23.66
CA ASP A 78 0.67 -24.26 24.04
C ASP A 78 -0.50 -25.24 23.89
N LEU A 79 -0.54 -26.01 22.79
CA LEU A 79 -1.55 -27.06 22.57
C LEU A 79 -1.48 -28.16 23.65
N ASP A 80 -0.29 -28.50 24.15
CA ASP A 80 -0.10 -29.54 25.17
C ASP A 80 -0.43 -29.05 26.59
N THR A 81 -0.13 -27.78 26.89
CA THR A 81 -0.25 -27.22 28.25
C THR A 81 -1.57 -26.50 28.52
N ALA A 82 -2.31 -26.12 27.47
CA ALA A 82 -3.58 -25.46 27.61
C ALA A 82 -4.63 -26.36 28.28
N THR A 83 -4.99 -25.96 29.50
CA THR A 83 -6.00 -26.62 30.34
C THR A 83 -7.35 -25.90 30.32
N ASP A 84 -7.38 -24.61 29.96
CA ASP A 84 -8.60 -23.82 29.82
C ASP A 84 -9.14 -23.87 28.37
N PRO A 85 -10.32 -24.45 28.13
CA PRO A 85 -10.94 -24.51 26.79
C PRO A 85 -11.35 -23.14 26.23
N TYR A 86 -11.48 -22.10 27.06
CA TYR A 86 -11.92 -20.77 26.63
C TYR A 86 -10.75 -19.83 26.30
N ALA A 87 -9.54 -20.16 26.74
CA ALA A 87 -8.33 -19.38 26.47
C ALA A 87 -7.67 -19.76 25.13
N LEU A 88 -8.01 -20.92 24.57
CA LEU A 88 -7.38 -21.46 23.38
C LEU A 88 -8.39 -22.19 22.47
N ASP A 89 -8.57 -21.68 21.26
CA ASP A 89 -9.22 -22.39 20.15
C ASP A 89 -8.24 -23.41 19.56
N ARG A 90 -8.28 -24.65 20.09
CA ARG A 90 -7.38 -25.74 19.70
C ARG A 90 -7.46 -26.13 18.23
N ALA A 91 -8.65 -26.14 17.65
CA ALA A 91 -8.84 -26.55 16.25
C ALA A 91 -8.11 -25.56 15.34
N ARG A 92 -8.39 -24.27 15.53
CA ARG A 92 -7.74 -23.20 14.76
C ARG A 92 -6.23 -23.17 14.94
N LEU A 93 -5.74 -23.29 16.18
CA LEU A 93 -4.29 -23.30 16.41
C LEU A 93 -3.62 -24.53 15.77
N THR A 94 -4.30 -25.68 15.72
CA THR A 94 -3.80 -26.89 15.04
C THR A 94 -3.71 -26.70 13.53
N ASP A 95 -4.70 -26.04 12.92
CA ASP A 95 -4.67 -25.70 11.50
C ASP A 95 -3.52 -24.75 11.19
N ILE A 96 -3.37 -23.66 11.98
CA ILE A 96 -2.26 -22.71 11.83
C ILE A 96 -0.91 -23.39 11.98
N LEU A 97 -0.75 -24.26 12.98
CA LEU A 97 0.47 -25.04 13.18
C LEU A 97 0.79 -25.88 11.95
N SER A 98 -0.21 -26.58 11.39
CA SER A 98 -0.04 -27.44 10.21
C SER A 98 0.40 -26.63 8.98
N ILE A 99 -0.23 -25.47 8.75
CA ILE A 99 0.16 -24.57 7.65
C ILE A 99 1.57 -24.03 7.89
N TYR A 100 1.90 -23.63 9.12
CA TYR A 100 3.20 -23.08 9.47
C TYR A 100 4.32 -24.11 9.30
N GLU A 101 4.14 -25.35 9.76
CA GLU A 101 5.08 -26.45 9.53
C GLU A 101 5.28 -26.71 8.03
N ARG A 102 4.18 -26.79 7.28
CA ARG A 102 4.25 -27.03 5.84
C ARG A 102 4.92 -25.87 5.09
N TYR A 103 4.67 -24.63 5.51
CA TYR A 103 5.35 -23.46 4.99
C TYR A 103 6.86 -23.57 5.22
N LEU A 104 7.30 -23.90 6.44
CA LEU A 104 8.72 -24.07 6.76
C LEU A 104 9.37 -25.19 5.93
N GLU A 105 8.69 -26.31 5.70
CA GLU A 105 9.15 -27.38 4.82
C GLU A 105 9.31 -26.93 3.36
N LEU A 106 8.37 -26.11 2.85
CA LEU A 106 8.41 -25.61 1.48
C LEU A 106 9.53 -24.59 1.27
N ILE A 107 9.80 -23.73 2.25
CA ILE A 107 10.90 -22.76 2.16
C ILE A 107 12.25 -23.37 2.51
N ALA A 108 12.28 -24.51 3.22
CA ALA A 108 13.51 -25.16 3.63
C ALA A 108 14.46 -25.38 2.45
N GLU A 109 15.71 -24.96 2.61
CA GLU A 109 16.79 -25.03 1.61
C GLU A 109 16.58 -24.27 0.28
N ARG A 110 15.35 -23.81 -0.02
CA ARG A 110 14.95 -23.18 -1.29
C ARG A 110 14.82 -21.67 -1.18
N PHE A 111 14.16 -21.21 -0.13
CA PHE A 111 13.85 -19.80 0.10
C PHE A 111 14.42 -19.33 1.44
N ARG A 112 14.51 -18.01 1.57
CA ARG A 112 14.96 -17.32 2.78
C ARG A 112 14.05 -16.13 2.99
N ASP A 113 13.46 -16.05 4.17
CA ASP A 113 12.75 -14.86 4.63
C ASP A 113 13.60 -14.07 5.63
N ASP A 114 13.06 -12.94 6.08
CA ASP A 114 13.78 -11.96 6.91
C ASP A 114 14.33 -12.57 8.20
N THR A 115 13.55 -13.45 8.84
CA THR A 115 14.00 -14.13 10.06
C THR A 115 15.19 -15.08 9.77
N ALA A 116 15.22 -15.76 8.62
CA ALA A 116 16.36 -16.60 8.23
C ALA A 116 17.65 -15.78 7.98
N ILE A 117 17.54 -14.51 7.63
CA ILE A 117 18.68 -13.59 7.46
C ILE A 117 19.36 -13.36 8.82
N PHE A 118 18.60 -13.13 9.90
CA PHE A 118 19.15 -12.96 11.25
C PHE A 118 19.90 -14.22 11.73
N ASP A 119 19.32 -15.40 11.51
CA ASP A 119 19.92 -16.67 11.92
C ASP A 119 21.25 -16.94 11.19
N ARG A 120 21.27 -16.70 9.87
CA ARG A 120 22.48 -16.87 9.05
C ARG A 120 23.56 -15.87 9.41
N THR A 121 23.18 -14.60 9.65
CA THR A 121 24.10 -13.56 10.08
C THR A 121 24.73 -13.93 11.42
N SER A 122 23.92 -14.40 12.37
CA SER A 122 24.39 -14.88 13.67
C SER A 122 25.34 -16.08 13.54
N ALA A 123 25.04 -17.04 12.66
CA ALA A 123 25.93 -18.16 12.39
C ALA A 123 27.26 -17.72 11.75
N GLY A 124 27.24 -16.75 10.82
CA GLY A 124 28.42 -16.18 10.20
C GLY A 124 29.32 -15.40 11.17
N LEU A 125 28.72 -14.69 12.12
CA LEU A 125 29.42 -13.98 13.20
C LEU A 125 30.12 -14.96 14.16
N ARG A 126 29.46 -16.06 14.54
CA ARG A 126 30.03 -17.09 15.43
C ARG A 126 31.20 -17.85 14.82
N ASN A 127 31.12 -18.15 13.52
CA ASN A 127 32.08 -19.04 12.86
C ASN A 127 33.34 -18.32 12.35
N SER A 128 33.49 -17.01 12.61
CA SER A 128 34.63 -16.19 12.17
C SER A 128 34.95 -16.30 10.67
N THR A 129 33.98 -16.70 9.84
CA THR A 129 34.15 -16.86 8.39
C THR A 129 34.04 -15.54 7.64
N SER A 130 33.64 -14.47 8.33
CA SER A 130 33.44 -13.15 7.74
C SER A 130 34.60 -12.22 8.10
N THR A 131 35.20 -11.61 7.07
CA THR A 131 36.10 -10.45 7.15
C THR A 131 35.30 -9.19 7.47
N ILE A 132 34.43 -9.22 8.50
CA ILE A 132 33.86 -7.99 9.01
C ILE A 132 35.03 -7.25 9.65
N GLU A 133 35.48 -6.17 9.00
CA GLU A 133 36.38 -5.22 9.66
C GLU A 133 35.77 -4.91 11.02
N GLN A 134 36.53 -5.08 12.10
CA GLN A 134 36.10 -4.87 13.49
C GLN A 134 35.80 -3.39 13.79
N ARG A 135 34.93 -2.78 12.98
CA ARG A 135 34.45 -1.42 13.12
C ARG A 135 33.38 -1.41 14.22
N PRO A 136 33.35 -0.37 15.05
CA PRO A 136 32.28 -0.20 16.02
C PRO A 136 30.90 -0.15 15.33
N ILE A 137 29.91 -0.79 15.94
CA ILE A 137 28.51 -0.75 15.54
C ILE A 137 27.75 0.17 16.49
N LEU A 138 26.99 1.10 15.95
CA LEU A 138 26.04 1.95 16.68
C LEU A 138 24.61 1.58 16.25
N ILE A 139 23.78 1.24 17.22
CA ILE A 139 22.35 0.96 17.03
C ILE A 139 21.56 2.06 17.74
N GLU A 140 20.86 2.88 16.97
CA GLU A 140 20.09 4.04 17.45
C GLU A 140 18.73 4.08 16.74
N GLY A 141 17.70 4.63 17.40
CA GLY A 141 16.35 4.75 16.84
C GLY A 141 15.45 3.53 17.06
N PHE A 142 15.89 2.57 17.86
CA PHE A 142 15.10 1.39 18.23
C PHE A 142 14.62 1.48 19.68
N THR A 143 13.38 1.07 19.91
CA THR A 143 12.75 1.05 21.23
C THR A 143 12.69 -0.38 21.75
N GLU A 144 12.13 -1.29 20.95
CA GLU A 144 11.99 -2.71 21.27
C GLU A 144 12.68 -3.56 20.21
N PHE A 145 13.01 -4.79 20.57
CA PHE A 145 13.62 -5.78 19.67
C PHE A 145 12.84 -7.08 19.74
N ARG A 146 12.50 -7.65 18.59
CA ARG A 146 11.87 -8.96 18.49
C ARG A 146 12.86 -10.08 18.83
N VAL A 147 12.36 -11.29 19.07
CA VAL A 147 13.21 -12.41 19.50
C VAL A 147 14.34 -12.75 18.51
N PRO A 148 14.11 -12.80 17.17
CA PRO A 148 15.21 -13.02 16.22
C PRO A 148 16.30 -11.93 16.29
N GLU A 149 15.90 -10.67 16.46
CA GLU A 149 16.81 -9.53 16.59
C GLU A 149 17.62 -9.61 17.88
N LEU A 150 16.98 -9.94 19.01
CA LEU A 150 17.65 -10.17 20.30
C LEU A 150 18.68 -11.30 20.23
N ARG A 151 18.40 -12.37 19.48
CA ARG A 151 19.37 -13.46 19.24
C ARG A 151 20.59 -12.98 18.47
N LEU A 152 20.41 -12.10 17.47
CA LEU A 152 21.52 -11.45 16.78
C LEU A 152 22.32 -10.55 17.74
N LEU A 153 21.66 -9.71 18.54
CA LEU A 153 22.32 -8.84 19.51
C LEU A 153 23.10 -9.65 20.56
N GLY A 154 22.54 -10.74 21.05
CA GLY A 154 23.25 -11.66 21.94
C GLY A 154 24.49 -12.28 21.29
N THR A 155 24.42 -12.55 20.00
CA THR A 155 25.58 -13.01 19.23
C THR A 155 26.64 -11.91 19.16
N LEU A 156 26.27 -10.66 18.83
CA LEU A 156 27.19 -9.53 18.79
C LEU A 156 27.85 -9.27 20.15
N ALA A 157 27.10 -9.37 21.25
CA ALA A 157 27.63 -9.23 22.61
C ALA A 157 28.73 -10.25 22.95
N SER A 158 28.73 -11.41 22.26
CA SER A 158 29.76 -12.45 22.42
C SER A 158 30.97 -12.30 21.49
N THR A 159 30.96 -11.30 20.60
CA THR A 159 32.06 -11.03 19.65
C THR A 159 32.96 -9.89 20.14
N ASP A 160 34.13 -9.75 19.51
CA ASP A 160 35.06 -8.64 19.77
C ASP A 160 34.64 -7.32 19.07
N ILE A 161 33.50 -7.29 18.36
CA ILE A 161 33.02 -6.11 17.64
C ILE A 161 32.42 -5.13 18.65
N PRO A 162 32.98 -3.92 18.83
CA PRO A 162 32.44 -2.95 19.77
C PRO A 162 31.03 -2.53 19.36
N THR A 163 30.02 -2.83 20.17
CA THR A 163 28.62 -2.55 19.85
C THR A 163 28.00 -1.63 20.91
N CYS A 164 27.45 -0.51 20.48
CA CYS A 164 26.73 0.45 21.32
C CYS A 164 25.25 0.48 20.91
N ILE A 165 24.35 0.41 21.89
CA ILE A 165 22.91 0.50 21.69
C ILE A 165 22.39 1.70 22.47
N VAL A 166 21.75 2.64 21.78
CA VAL A 166 21.18 3.86 22.38
C VAL A 166 19.71 3.63 22.65
N LEU A 167 19.32 3.68 23.93
CA LEU A 167 17.93 3.56 24.37
C LEU A 167 17.47 4.81 25.12
N THR A 168 16.33 5.36 24.71
CA THR A 168 15.68 6.48 25.41
C THR A 168 14.88 5.94 26.60
N TYR A 169 15.57 5.64 27.70
CA TYR A 169 15.00 4.97 28.89
C TYR A 169 15.22 5.79 30.17
N SER A 170 14.23 5.77 31.07
CA SER A 170 14.34 6.33 32.42
C SER A 170 13.55 5.49 33.42
N ARG A 171 14.19 5.15 34.56
CA ARG A 171 13.60 4.38 35.66
C ARG A 171 12.58 5.17 36.47
N VAL A 172 12.79 6.47 36.58
CA VAL A 172 12.03 7.36 37.47
C VAL A 172 10.97 8.13 36.69
N ASN A 173 11.31 8.57 35.48
CA ASN A 173 10.46 9.38 34.60
C ASN A 173 10.52 8.83 33.16
N GLY A 174 10.33 7.52 33.00
CA GLY A 174 10.32 6.86 31.69
C GLY A 174 9.05 7.16 30.90
N PRO A 175 9.12 7.30 29.58
CA PRO A 175 8.84 8.56 28.88
C PRO A 175 7.36 8.88 28.62
N LEU A 176 6.45 8.05 29.13
CA LEU A 176 5.48 7.21 28.39
C LEU A 176 5.45 5.74 28.92
N PHE A 177 6.17 5.55 30.04
CA PHE A 177 6.16 4.54 31.11
C PHE A 177 6.86 3.22 30.88
N GLY A 178 8.08 3.08 31.45
CA GLY A 178 8.71 1.80 31.82
C GLY A 178 8.81 0.74 30.72
N ASN A 179 8.52 1.17 29.49
CA ASN A 179 8.23 0.39 28.31
C ASN A 179 9.44 -0.40 27.85
N LEU A 180 10.63 0.09 28.16
CA LEU A 180 11.87 -0.56 27.82
C LEU A 180 12.52 -1.24 29.03
N GLU A 181 11.86 -1.39 30.18
CA GLU A 181 12.44 -2.16 31.30
C GLU A 181 12.71 -3.61 30.89
N GLU A 182 11.78 -4.19 30.14
CA GLU A 182 11.94 -5.53 29.60
C GLU A 182 13.07 -5.57 28.57
N THR A 183 13.08 -4.65 27.60
CA THR A 183 14.17 -4.55 26.60
C THR A 183 15.52 -4.32 27.29
N TYR A 184 15.59 -3.42 28.26
CA TYR A 184 16.76 -3.14 29.11
C TYR A 184 17.23 -4.41 29.84
N SER A 185 16.30 -5.14 30.47
CA SER A 185 16.59 -6.38 31.19
C SER A 185 17.08 -7.48 30.24
N ARG A 186 16.46 -7.61 29.06
CA ARG A 186 16.87 -8.55 28.02
C ARG A 186 18.28 -8.22 27.52
N LEU A 187 18.57 -6.97 27.15
CA LEU A 187 19.91 -6.56 26.69
C LEU A 187 20.99 -6.75 27.76
N THR A 188 20.69 -6.40 29.01
CA THR A 188 21.64 -6.63 30.11
C THR A 188 21.88 -8.12 30.37
N SER A 189 20.85 -8.96 30.25
CA SER A 189 20.98 -10.42 30.34
C SER A 189 21.82 -11.03 29.20
N LEU A 190 21.85 -10.38 28.03
CA LEU A 190 22.69 -10.75 26.89
C LEU A 190 24.17 -10.34 27.08
N GLY A 191 24.50 -9.54 28.10
CA GLY A 191 25.87 -9.17 28.45
C GLY A 191 26.26 -7.72 28.15
N TYR A 192 25.33 -6.88 27.68
CA TYR A 192 25.59 -5.46 27.45
C TYR A 192 25.77 -4.68 28.76
N ARG A 193 26.73 -3.74 28.77
CA ARG A 193 27.00 -2.84 29.91
C ARG A 193 26.25 -1.53 29.73
N VAL A 194 25.70 -1.03 30.84
CA VAL A 194 24.86 0.17 30.85
C VAL A 194 25.69 1.40 31.16
N HIS A 195 25.52 2.43 30.32
CA HIS A 195 26.04 3.77 30.54
C HIS A 195 24.88 4.76 30.48
N THR A 196 24.80 5.67 31.46
CA THR A 196 23.78 6.72 31.52
C THR A 196 24.39 8.04 31.04
N ALA A 197 23.74 8.68 30.07
CA ALA A 197 24.21 9.95 29.49
C ALA A 197 23.62 11.19 30.19
N ASP A 198 22.46 11.04 30.85
CA ASP A 198 21.79 12.13 31.58
C ASP A 198 22.27 12.19 33.03
N ASP A 199 22.96 13.27 33.40
CA ASP A 199 23.25 13.60 34.80
C ASP A 199 21.96 13.79 35.60
N SER A 200 21.92 13.21 36.79
CA SER A 200 20.78 13.09 37.72
C SER A 200 20.15 14.41 38.24
N ASP A 201 20.55 15.56 37.72
CA ASP A 201 20.21 16.89 38.28
C ASP A 201 18.90 17.51 37.74
N THR A 202 18.23 16.88 36.78
CA THR A 202 16.94 17.39 36.24
C THR A 202 15.73 17.14 37.16
N VAL A 203 15.87 16.34 38.22
CA VAL A 203 14.77 15.98 39.14
C VAL A 203 14.30 17.17 39.98
N GLN A 204 15.13 18.19 40.19
CA GLN A 204 14.81 19.35 41.05
C GLN A 204 14.30 20.61 40.33
N LEU A 205 14.25 20.62 38.99
CA LEU A 205 13.79 21.79 38.24
C LEU A 205 12.26 21.90 38.23
N SER A 206 11.74 23.11 38.42
CA SER A 206 10.32 23.40 38.25
C SER A 206 9.85 23.03 36.83
N PRO A 207 8.59 22.61 36.61
CA PRO A 207 8.09 22.22 35.29
C PRO A 207 8.32 23.30 34.20
N LEU A 208 8.31 24.58 34.59
CA LEU A 208 8.50 25.73 33.70
C LEU A 208 9.98 26.03 33.36
N SER A 209 10.92 25.39 34.06
CA SER A 209 12.37 25.57 33.86
C SER A 209 13.04 24.36 33.18
N GLN A 210 12.25 23.37 32.76
CA GLN A 210 12.74 22.18 32.07
C GLN A 210 12.83 22.44 30.57
N ARG A 211 13.78 21.77 29.91
CA ARG A 211 13.81 21.64 28.45
C ARG A 211 12.46 21.10 27.95
N ARG A 212 11.92 21.66 26.86
CA ARG A 212 10.59 21.33 26.29
C ARG A 212 10.44 19.83 26.03
N SER A 213 11.46 19.19 25.48
CA SER A 213 11.54 17.74 25.26
C SER A 213 11.42 16.92 26.56
N VAL A 214 12.15 17.32 27.60
CA VAL A 214 12.11 16.69 28.94
C VAL A 214 10.76 16.92 29.61
N TYR A 215 10.16 18.10 29.42
CA TYR A 215 8.83 18.42 29.93
C TYR A 215 7.77 17.49 29.35
N LEU A 216 7.73 17.33 28.02
CA LEU A 216 6.78 16.43 27.35
C LEU A 216 6.99 14.99 27.83
N ARG A 217 8.23 14.52 27.88
CA ARG A 217 8.59 13.18 28.39
C ARG A 217 8.05 12.91 29.79
N ARG A 218 8.03 13.93 30.65
CA ARG A 218 7.61 13.80 32.04
C ARG A 218 6.10 13.83 32.21
N TRP A 219 5.39 14.67 31.47
CA TRP A 219 3.99 14.99 31.75
C TRP A 219 3.01 14.48 30.71
N LEU A 220 3.41 14.34 29.44
CA LEU A 220 2.54 13.84 28.38
C LEU A 220 2.11 12.41 28.71
N PHE A 221 0.79 12.18 28.76
CA PHE A 221 0.16 10.91 29.18
C PHE A 221 0.40 10.47 30.65
N ASN A 222 1.13 11.24 31.46
CA ASN A 222 1.51 10.90 32.84
C ASN A 222 0.75 11.72 33.90
N THR A 223 -0.31 12.43 33.52
CA THR A 223 -1.11 13.19 34.47
C THR A 223 -2.53 13.34 33.97
N GLU A 224 -3.47 13.38 34.91
CA GLU A 224 -4.83 13.86 34.67
C GLU A 224 -5.03 15.31 35.12
N GLN A 225 -4.02 15.91 35.77
CA GLN A 225 -4.06 17.31 36.18
C GLN A 225 -3.70 18.24 35.02
N GLU A 226 -4.31 19.42 35.00
CA GLU A 226 -3.94 20.48 34.07
C GLU A 226 -2.70 21.25 34.57
N ILE A 227 -1.59 21.11 33.84
CA ILE A 227 -0.31 21.75 34.20
C ILE A 227 -0.09 23.05 33.42
N ARG A 228 -0.59 23.10 32.18
CA ARG A 228 -0.64 24.29 31.31
C ARG A 228 0.70 25.05 31.19
N ASN A 229 1.68 24.46 30.49
CA ASN A 229 2.96 25.12 30.19
C ASN A 229 2.87 25.99 28.90
N PRO A 230 3.19 27.30 28.96
CA PRO A 230 3.18 28.20 27.81
C PRO A 230 4.40 28.12 26.90
N GLY A 231 5.40 27.33 27.25
CA GLY A 231 6.60 27.17 26.45
C GLY A 231 6.41 26.51 25.08
N PHE A 232 5.19 26.28 24.60
CA PHE A 232 4.92 25.66 23.30
C PHE A 232 4.12 26.55 22.34
N ASP A 233 3.59 27.69 22.81
CA ASP A 233 2.67 28.54 22.04
C ASP A 233 3.33 29.22 20.83
N ASP A 234 4.67 29.31 20.83
CA ASP A 234 5.51 29.86 19.75
C ASP A 234 5.94 28.81 18.73
N ALA A 235 5.92 27.53 19.10
CA ALA A 235 6.46 26.44 18.29
C ALA A 235 5.39 25.51 17.71
N LEU A 236 4.22 25.39 18.35
CA LEU A 236 3.20 24.41 17.99
C LEU A 236 1.83 25.06 17.79
N ALA A 237 1.13 24.65 16.73
CA ALA A 237 -0.26 25.04 16.48
C ALA A 237 -1.13 23.82 16.19
N ILE A 238 -2.41 23.85 16.61
CA ILE A 238 -3.39 22.77 16.41
C ILE A 238 -4.61 23.30 15.67
N LEU A 239 -4.93 22.70 14.52
CA LEU A 239 -5.98 23.15 13.61
C LEU A 239 -6.99 22.05 13.28
N GLY A 240 -8.28 22.35 13.52
CA GLY A 240 -9.39 21.53 13.05
C GLY A 240 -9.88 21.98 11.67
N CYS A 241 -9.94 21.04 10.72
CA CYS A 241 -10.36 21.26 9.33
C CYS A 241 -11.74 20.65 9.06
N THR A 242 -12.42 21.11 8.00
CA THR A 242 -13.76 20.60 7.68
C THR A 242 -13.73 19.12 7.28
N ASN A 243 -12.88 18.77 6.31
CA ASN A 243 -12.68 17.41 5.80
C ASN A 243 -11.22 17.26 5.34
N ARG A 244 -10.84 16.06 4.89
CA ARG A 244 -9.45 15.76 4.45
C ARG A 244 -8.99 16.61 3.27
N VAL A 245 -9.87 16.95 2.33
CA VAL A 245 -9.52 17.79 1.18
C VAL A 245 -9.14 19.20 1.65
N GLU A 246 -9.95 19.78 2.53
CA GLU A 246 -9.70 21.09 3.15
C GLU A 246 -8.44 21.08 4.03
N GLU A 247 -8.20 19.99 4.75
CA GLU A 247 -6.98 19.81 5.54
C GLU A 247 -5.72 19.82 4.66
N VAL A 248 -5.69 19.00 3.59
CA VAL A 248 -4.55 18.98 2.66
C VAL A 248 -4.39 20.31 1.95
N THR A 249 -5.48 20.98 1.59
CA THR A 249 -5.45 22.33 1.00
C THR A 249 -4.81 23.33 1.96
N LEU A 250 -5.19 23.30 3.23
CA LEU A 250 -4.63 24.16 4.27
C LEU A 250 -3.15 23.86 4.51
N ILE A 251 -2.76 22.59 4.53
CA ILE A 251 -1.35 22.17 4.61
C ILE A 251 -0.57 22.69 3.40
N ALA A 252 -1.10 22.56 2.17
CA ALA A 252 -0.46 23.07 0.97
C ALA A 252 -0.22 24.58 1.03
N LYS A 253 -1.21 25.35 1.53
CA LYS A 253 -1.05 26.80 1.78
C LYS A 253 0.06 27.10 2.77
N TYR A 254 0.08 26.37 3.89
CA TYR A 254 1.09 26.56 4.94
C TYR A 254 2.50 26.23 4.42
N VAL A 255 2.67 25.08 3.76
CA VAL A 255 3.93 24.66 3.14
C VAL A 255 4.40 25.71 2.12
N LYS A 256 3.50 26.17 1.23
CA LYS A 256 3.84 27.20 0.24
C LYS A 256 4.25 28.51 0.90
N HIS A 257 3.59 28.91 1.98
CA HIS A 257 4.01 30.08 2.74
C HIS A 257 5.39 29.90 3.37
N CYS A 258 5.68 28.76 3.99
CA CYS A 258 7.00 28.44 4.54
C CYS A 258 8.10 28.51 3.47
N LEU A 259 7.81 28.06 2.24
CA LEU A 259 8.75 28.11 1.12
C LEU A 259 8.95 29.53 0.54
N LEU A 260 7.90 30.35 0.53
CA LEU A 260 7.95 31.69 -0.08
C LEU A 260 8.41 32.79 0.87
N HIS A 261 8.07 32.67 2.16
CA HIS A 261 8.28 33.72 3.17
C HIS A 261 9.21 33.26 4.30
N GLY A 262 9.38 31.95 4.48
CA GLY A 262 10.34 31.40 5.42
C GLY A 262 11.72 31.21 4.79
N ASP A 263 12.70 30.87 5.62
CA ASP A 263 14.04 30.48 5.18
C ASP A 263 14.18 28.94 5.22
N PHE A 264 13.22 28.25 4.59
CA PHE A 264 13.17 26.79 4.54
C PHE A 264 13.33 26.30 3.11
N ARG A 265 14.13 25.24 2.95
CA ARG A 265 14.20 24.45 1.72
C ARG A 265 13.13 23.35 1.76
N PRO A 266 12.64 22.88 0.61
CA PRO A 266 11.59 21.84 0.56
C PRO A 266 11.88 20.61 1.42
N HIS A 267 13.11 20.09 1.37
CA HIS A 267 13.49 18.89 2.14
C HIS A 267 13.57 19.10 3.67
N GLN A 268 13.50 20.33 4.16
CA GLN A 268 13.43 20.65 5.60
C GLN A 268 12.00 20.62 6.13
N ILE A 269 11.01 20.43 5.25
CA ILE A 269 9.58 20.37 5.57
C ILE A 269 9.10 18.93 5.47
N CYS A 270 8.45 18.44 6.51
CA CYS A 270 7.81 17.12 6.54
C CYS A 270 6.31 17.23 6.81
N VAL A 271 5.52 16.44 6.09
CA VAL A 271 4.14 16.11 6.40
C VAL A 271 4.09 14.63 6.80
N ALA A 272 3.94 14.39 8.09
CA ALA A 272 3.84 13.06 8.68
C ALA A 272 2.39 12.71 8.98
N MET A 273 2.02 11.45 8.79
CA MET A 273 0.70 10.91 9.13
C MET A 273 0.80 9.46 9.58
N ARG A 274 -0.21 8.94 10.25
CA ARG A 274 -0.20 7.53 10.70
C ARG A 274 -0.42 6.55 9.55
N ASP A 275 -1.34 6.88 8.65
CA ASP A 275 -1.73 6.07 7.49
C ASP A 275 -1.61 6.89 6.19
N PRO A 276 -0.44 6.88 5.50
CA PRO A 276 -0.22 7.67 4.29
C PRO A 276 -1.22 7.41 3.17
N GLU A 277 -1.73 6.18 3.04
CA GLU A 277 -2.68 5.76 2.00
C GLU A 277 -3.95 6.64 1.96
N LEU A 278 -4.37 7.18 3.11
CA LEU A 278 -5.58 8.02 3.23
C LEU A 278 -5.41 9.42 2.64
N TYR A 279 -4.18 9.92 2.54
CA TYR A 279 -3.88 11.31 2.14
C TYR A 279 -2.95 11.41 0.93
N ALA A 280 -2.16 10.38 0.61
CA ALA A 280 -1.13 10.45 -0.41
C ALA A 280 -1.69 10.82 -1.80
N GLY A 281 -2.87 10.33 -2.16
CA GLY A 281 -3.57 10.74 -3.39
C GLY A 281 -3.88 12.24 -3.42
N LEU A 282 -4.39 12.79 -2.31
CA LEU A 282 -4.70 14.22 -2.18
C LEU A 282 -3.44 15.08 -2.23
N PHE A 283 -2.35 14.65 -1.58
CA PHE A 283 -1.07 15.36 -1.64
C PHE A 283 -0.48 15.35 -3.05
N ARG A 284 -0.49 14.21 -3.76
CA ARG A 284 -0.04 14.12 -5.16
C ARG A 284 -0.76 15.14 -6.04
N GLU A 285 -2.08 15.23 -5.93
CA GLU A 285 -2.89 16.16 -6.72
C GLU A 285 -2.67 17.62 -6.31
N LEU A 286 -2.86 17.95 -5.03
CA LEU A 286 -2.86 19.34 -4.57
C LEU A 286 -1.46 19.95 -4.57
N PHE A 287 -0.41 19.20 -4.23
CA PHE A 287 0.96 19.73 -4.29
C PHE A 287 1.37 19.99 -5.75
N ALA A 288 1.02 19.10 -6.69
CA ALA A 288 1.26 19.33 -8.11
C ALA A 288 0.54 20.58 -8.62
N VAL A 289 -0.76 20.73 -8.32
CA VAL A 289 -1.57 21.91 -8.70
C VAL A 289 -0.99 23.21 -8.15
N HIS A 290 -0.37 23.17 -6.96
CA HIS A 290 0.22 24.34 -6.33
C HIS A 290 1.73 24.55 -6.60
N GLY A 291 2.36 23.66 -7.39
CA GLY A 291 3.78 23.71 -7.73
C GLY A 291 4.71 23.42 -6.54
N ILE A 292 4.28 22.60 -5.58
CA ILE A 292 5.06 22.19 -4.43
C ILE A 292 5.77 20.87 -4.78
N PRO A 293 7.12 20.84 -4.85
CA PRO A 293 7.85 19.60 -5.08
C PRO A 293 7.73 18.68 -3.85
N ALA A 294 7.48 17.39 -4.07
CA ALA A 294 7.17 16.45 -3.00
C ALA A 294 7.89 15.11 -3.20
N ASN A 295 8.35 14.51 -2.11
CA ASN A 295 8.69 13.10 -2.02
C ASN A 295 7.60 12.41 -1.21
N ILE A 296 6.78 11.58 -1.85
CA ILE A 296 5.64 10.92 -1.21
C ILE A 296 5.98 9.43 -1.07
N SER A 297 6.13 8.95 0.16
CA SER A 297 6.64 7.60 0.44
C SER A 297 5.60 6.49 0.25
N ASP A 298 4.31 6.85 0.15
CA ASP A 298 3.23 5.92 -0.18
C ASP A 298 3.46 5.25 -1.56
N ARG A 299 3.30 3.93 -1.62
CA ARG A 299 3.56 3.13 -2.82
C ARG A 299 2.30 2.98 -3.65
N PHE A 300 2.45 2.99 -4.97
CA PHE A 300 1.36 2.73 -5.90
C PHE A 300 1.04 1.23 -5.97
N GLN A 301 -0.25 0.91 -6.09
CA GLN A 301 -0.70 -0.46 -6.35
C GLN A 301 -0.49 -0.81 -7.83
N LEU A 302 0.14 -1.95 -8.11
CA LEU A 302 0.47 -2.33 -9.48
C LEU A 302 -0.76 -2.66 -10.32
N ASP A 303 -1.80 -3.26 -9.72
CA ASP A 303 -3.06 -3.63 -10.37
C ASP A 303 -3.85 -2.46 -10.97
N ARG A 304 -3.64 -1.25 -10.44
CA ARG A 304 -4.24 -0.02 -10.95
C ARG A 304 -3.43 0.63 -12.07
N SER A 305 -2.21 0.16 -12.34
CA SER A 305 -1.38 0.73 -13.39
C SER A 305 -1.93 0.39 -14.79
N PRO A 306 -1.92 1.34 -15.74
CA PRO A 306 -2.34 1.12 -17.12
C PRO A 306 -1.70 -0.12 -17.78
N VAL A 307 -0.42 -0.38 -17.49
CA VAL A 307 0.31 -1.56 -18.00
C VAL A 307 -0.20 -2.89 -17.42
N ALA A 308 -0.46 -2.95 -16.12
CA ALA A 308 -1.04 -4.16 -15.52
C ALA A 308 -2.46 -4.40 -16.01
N VAL A 309 -3.27 -3.34 -16.09
CA VAL A 309 -4.64 -3.39 -16.65
C VAL A 309 -4.60 -3.87 -18.10
N ALA A 310 -3.63 -3.43 -18.90
CA ALA A 310 -3.46 -3.88 -20.28
C ALA A 310 -3.24 -5.40 -20.33
N VAL A 311 -2.25 -5.91 -19.58
CA VAL A 311 -1.92 -7.34 -19.59
C VAL A 311 -3.09 -8.19 -19.07
N VAL A 312 -3.66 -7.83 -17.92
CA VAL A 312 -4.79 -8.55 -17.33
C VAL A 312 -5.99 -8.54 -18.27
N SER A 313 -6.29 -7.41 -18.93
CA SER A 313 -7.42 -7.35 -19.87
C SER A 313 -7.27 -8.31 -21.07
N VAL A 314 -6.04 -8.51 -21.55
CA VAL A 314 -5.76 -9.46 -22.65
C VAL A 314 -5.86 -10.91 -22.17
N LEU A 315 -5.38 -11.22 -20.97
CA LEU A 315 -5.54 -12.54 -20.36
C LEU A 315 -7.02 -12.88 -20.12
N GLU A 316 -7.77 -11.95 -19.52
CA GLU A 316 -9.21 -12.10 -19.28
C GLU A 316 -10.00 -12.29 -20.58
N LEU A 317 -9.62 -11.59 -21.66
CA LEU A 317 -10.23 -11.76 -22.97
C LEU A 317 -10.16 -13.23 -23.45
N LEU A 318 -9.01 -13.89 -23.27
CA LEU A 318 -8.84 -15.30 -23.62
C LEU A 318 -9.59 -16.22 -22.66
N VAL A 319 -9.41 -16.03 -21.35
CA VAL A 319 -10.01 -16.87 -20.30
C VAL A 319 -11.54 -16.83 -20.36
N ARG A 320 -12.14 -15.67 -20.62
CA ARG A 320 -13.60 -15.51 -20.69
C ARG A 320 -14.20 -15.84 -22.06
N GLY A 321 -13.38 -16.20 -23.04
CA GLY A 321 -13.80 -16.63 -24.37
C GLY A 321 -14.28 -15.47 -25.26
N TRP A 322 -13.55 -14.37 -25.29
CA TRP A 322 -13.81 -13.21 -26.15
C TRP A 322 -15.15 -12.53 -25.87
N ARG A 323 -15.47 -12.14 -24.63
CA ARG A 323 -16.73 -11.39 -24.41
C ARG A 323 -16.62 -10.00 -25.02
N ARG A 324 -17.75 -9.46 -25.47
CA ARG A 324 -17.84 -8.12 -26.09
C ARG A 324 -17.20 -7.02 -25.22
N GLU A 325 -17.44 -7.07 -23.92
CA GLU A 325 -16.92 -6.09 -22.96
C GLU A 325 -15.39 -6.17 -22.81
N ASP A 326 -14.83 -7.39 -22.85
CA ASP A 326 -13.39 -7.62 -22.75
C ASP A 326 -12.68 -7.11 -24.03
N ILE A 327 -13.26 -7.31 -25.22
CA ILE A 327 -12.72 -6.76 -26.49
C ILE A 327 -12.64 -5.24 -26.42
N HIS A 328 -13.72 -4.60 -25.95
CA HIS A 328 -13.74 -3.15 -25.79
C HIS A 328 -12.71 -2.68 -24.76
N ARG A 329 -12.56 -3.38 -23.64
CA ARG A 329 -11.57 -3.08 -22.58
C ARG A 329 -10.14 -3.10 -23.13
N VAL A 330 -9.78 -4.16 -23.86
CA VAL A 330 -8.47 -4.31 -24.50
C VAL A 330 -8.20 -3.17 -25.47
N LEU A 331 -9.10 -2.91 -26.42
CA LEU A 331 -8.89 -1.91 -27.46
C LEU A 331 -9.00 -0.46 -26.98
N SER A 332 -9.57 -0.22 -25.80
CA SER A 332 -9.66 1.11 -25.19
C SER A 332 -8.43 1.47 -24.34
N ASN A 333 -7.54 0.52 -24.04
CA ASN A 333 -6.36 0.79 -23.24
C ASN A 333 -5.34 1.63 -24.04
N PRO A 334 -4.82 2.75 -23.49
CA PRO A 334 -3.94 3.66 -24.22
C PRO A 334 -2.59 3.05 -24.61
N LEU A 335 -2.10 2.04 -23.88
CA LEU A 335 -0.83 1.37 -24.13
C LEU A 335 -0.93 0.27 -25.20
N ILE A 336 -2.14 -0.18 -25.54
CA ILE A 336 -2.34 -1.22 -26.54
C ILE A 336 -2.32 -0.61 -27.94
N ARG A 337 -1.38 -1.08 -28.76
CA ARG A 337 -1.18 -0.68 -30.16
C ARG A 337 -1.50 -1.83 -31.10
N CYS A 338 -2.78 -2.15 -31.21
CA CYS A 338 -3.26 -2.96 -32.33
C CYS A 338 -3.54 -2.06 -33.52
N LEU A 339 -2.67 -2.13 -34.53
CA LEU A 339 -2.78 -1.35 -35.77
C LEU A 339 -3.22 -2.24 -36.93
N ARG A 340 -4.00 -1.66 -37.83
CA ARG A 340 -4.27 -2.18 -39.17
C ARG A 340 -2.99 -2.12 -40.04
N PRO A 341 -2.94 -2.84 -41.16
CA PRO A 341 -1.82 -2.76 -42.10
C PRO A 341 -1.51 -1.35 -42.64
N ASP A 342 -2.49 -0.44 -42.62
CA ASP A 342 -2.35 0.96 -43.03
C ASP A 342 -1.85 1.89 -41.91
N GLY A 343 -1.60 1.36 -40.70
CA GLY A 343 -1.15 2.11 -39.53
C GLY A 343 -2.28 2.72 -38.69
N SER A 344 -3.55 2.61 -39.10
CA SER A 344 -4.68 3.08 -38.30
C SER A 344 -4.98 2.13 -37.13
N ARG A 345 -5.52 2.66 -36.01
CA ARG A 345 -5.92 1.83 -34.86
C ARG A 345 -7.19 1.02 -35.17
N LEU A 346 -7.29 -0.16 -34.57
CA LEU A 346 -8.54 -0.93 -34.59
C LEU A 346 -9.69 -0.13 -33.97
N ASP A 347 -10.89 -0.25 -34.53
CA ASP A 347 -12.05 0.53 -34.10
C ASP A 347 -12.91 -0.25 -33.10
N ALA A 348 -12.60 -0.07 -31.81
CA ALA A 348 -13.34 -0.66 -30.70
C ALA A 348 -14.83 -0.27 -30.70
N ALA A 349 -15.16 0.95 -31.11
CA ALA A 349 -16.51 1.46 -31.10
C ALA A 349 -17.35 0.77 -32.19
N THR A 350 -16.81 0.60 -33.38
CA THR A 350 -17.48 -0.13 -34.47
C THR A 350 -17.74 -1.58 -34.09
N ILE A 351 -16.75 -2.29 -33.52
CA ILE A 351 -16.96 -3.67 -33.03
C ILE A 351 -18.08 -3.72 -31.99
N ARG A 352 -18.06 -2.83 -30.99
CA ARG A 352 -19.09 -2.77 -29.94
C ARG A 352 -20.48 -2.51 -30.50
N ASN A 353 -20.62 -1.50 -31.37
CA ASN A 353 -21.90 -1.10 -31.95
C ASN A 353 -22.50 -2.23 -32.81
N VAL A 354 -21.68 -2.89 -33.63
CA VAL A 354 -22.10 -4.06 -34.42
C VAL A 354 -22.52 -5.20 -33.49
N ALA A 355 -21.73 -5.50 -32.46
CA ALA A 355 -22.05 -6.56 -31.51
C ALA A 355 -23.35 -6.29 -30.74
N GLU A 356 -23.63 -5.05 -30.35
CA GLU A 356 -24.91 -4.65 -29.75
C GLU A 356 -26.09 -4.83 -30.71
N ARG A 357 -25.96 -4.30 -31.94
CA ARG A 357 -27.00 -4.38 -32.98
C ARG A 357 -27.38 -5.82 -33.31
N TYR A 358 -26.40 -6.70 -33.46
CA TYR A 358 -26.59 -8.11 -33.81
C TYR A 358 -26.63 -9.06 -32.61
N ARG A 359 -26.66 -8.52 -31.38
CA ARG A 359 -26.76 -9.28 -30.12
C ARG A 359 -25.66 -10.34 -29.97
N ILE A 360 -24.43 -10.00 -30.34
CA ILE A 360 -23.25 -10.83 -30.17
C ILE A 360 -22.65 -10.54 -28.79
N SER A 361 -22.77 -11.49 -27.87
CA SER A 361 -22.20 -11.37 -26.52
C SER A 361 -20.77 -11.89 -26.41
N GLY A 362 -20.40 -12.86 -27.25
CA GLY A 362 -19.19 -13.66 -27.08
C GLY A 362 -19.26 -14.65 -25.91
N GLY A 363 -18.11 -15.17 -25.51
CA GLY A 363 -17.95 -16.14 -24.44
C GLY A 363 -17.84 -17.59 -24.91
N HIS A 364 -17.25 -18.46 -24.08
CA HIS A 364 -17.09 -19.89 -24.37
C HIS A 364 -18.40 -20.59 -24.74
N ARG A 365 -19.51 -20.25 -24.04
CA ARG A 365 -20.85 -20.80 -24.35
C ARG A 365 -21.37 -20.43 -25.74
N GLN A 366 -20.88 -19.34 -26.33
CA GLN A 366 -21.24 -18.91 -27.69
C GLN A 366 -20.24 -19.41 -28.74
N GLY A 367 -19.23 -20.19 -28.36
CA GLY A 367 -18.18 -20.71 -29.25
C GLY A 367 -16.94 -19.82 -29.35
N GLY A 368 -16.73 -18.90 -28.39
CA GLY A 368 -15.55 -18.03 -28.34
C GLY A 368 -15.36 -17.19 -29.61
N ILE A 369 -14.12 -17.04 -30.05
CA ILE A 369 -13.78 -16.29 -31.26
C ILE A 369 -14.36 -16.91 -32.54
N SER A 370 -14.44 -18.24 -32.61
CA SER A 370 -15.10 -18.94 -33.72
C SER A 370 -16.61 -18.64 -33.77
N GLY A 371 -17.24 -18.51 -32.60
CA GLY A 371 -18.62 -18.07 -32.45
C GLY A 371 -18.85 -16.65 -32.96
N TRP A 372 -17.92 -15.74 -32.66
CA TRP A 372 -17.93 -14.38 -33.21
C TRP A 372 -17.91 -14.35 -34.72
N PHE A 373 -16.93 -15.03 -35.35
CA PHE A 373 -16.84 -15.03 -36.81
C PHE A 373 -18.08 -15.64 -37.45
N ARG A 374 -18.61 -16.74 -36.92
CA ARG A 374 -19.86 -17.34 -37.42
C ARG A 374 -21.04 -16.37 -37.39
N ARG A 375 -21.18 -15.59 -36.31
CA ARG A 375 -22.25 -14.59 -36.14
C ARG A 375 -22.05 -13.40 -37.07
N LEU A 376 -20.83 -12.89 -37.18
CA LEU A 376 -20.49 -11.77 -38.06
C LEU A 376 -20.66 -12.14 -39.53
N ASP A 377 -20.21 -13.34 -39.94
CA ASP A 377 -20.35 -13.83 -41.31
C ASP A 377 -21.83 -13.98 -41.69
N GLY A 378 -22.65 -14.56 -40.80
CA GLY A 378 -24.10 -14.67 -41.04
C GLY A 378 -24.81 -13.31 -41.07
N ALA A 379 -24.42 -12.38 -40.21
CA ALA A 379 -24.94 -11.01 -40.22
C ALA A 379 -24.55 -10.27 -41.51
N LEU A 380 -23.30 -10.45 -41.96
CA LEU A 380 -22.77 -9.85 -43.18
C LEU A 380 -23.45 -10.39 -44.44
N GLU A 381 -23.69 -11.70 -44.51
CA GLU A 381 -24.44 -12.31 -45.61
C GLU A 381 -25.86 -11.74 -45.70
N ALA A 382 -26.57 -11.64 -44.56
CA ALA A 382 -27.91 -11.07 -44.51
C ALA A 382 -27.94 -9.57 -44.86
N ALA A 383 -26.99 -8.78 -44.36
CA ALA A 383 -26.89 -7.35 -44.64
C ALA A 383 -26.57 -7.08 -46.12
N ARG A 384 -25.67 -7.88 -46.73
CA ARG A 384 -25.37 -7.79 -48.16
C ARG A 384 -26.59 -8.13 -49.01
N ALA A 385 -27.31 -9.21 -48.70
CA ALA A 385 -28.53 -9.58 -49.41
C ALA A 385 -29.61 -8.49 -49.31
N TYR A 386 -29.74 -7.86 -48.14
CA TYR A 386 -30.68 -6.75 -47.96
C TYR A 386 -30.28 -5.50 -48.77
N ALA A 387 -29.01 -5.10 -48.74
CA ALA A 387 -28.51 -3.99 -49.54
C ALA A 387 -28.69 -4.23 -51.05
N GLU A 388 -28.40 -5.45 -51.53
CA GLU A 388 -28.64 -5.86 -52.93
C GLU A 388 -30.12 -5.74 -53.30
N SER A 389 -31.02 -6.23 -52.44
CA SER A 389 -32.47 -6.15 -52.67
C SER A 389 -32.98 -4.70 -52.78
N LEU A 390 -32.39 -3.78 -52.01
CA LEU A 390 -32.70 -2.36 -52.09
C LEU A 390 -32.14 -1.71 -53.37
N ARG A 391 -30.96 -2.13 -53.84
CA ARG A 391 -30.39 -1.64 -55.11
C ARG A 391 -31.23 -2.07 -56.31
N GLU A 392 -31.77 -3.29 -56.30
CA GLU A 392 -32.57 -3.82 -57.40
C GLU A 392 -34.01 -3.29 -57.41
N HIS A 393 -34.52 -2.79 -56.28
CA HIS A 393 -35.90 -2.32 -56.17
C HIS A 393 -36.10 -0.92 -56.80
N PRO A 394 -36.99 -0.73 -57.80
CA PRO A 394 -37.10 0.52 -58.56
C PRO A 394 -37.54 1.77 -57.78
N TYR A 395 -38.02 1.59 -56.55
CA TYR A 395 -38.59 2.63 -55.69
C TYR A 395 -37.96 2.67 -54.29
N SER A 396 -36.76 2.11 -54.12
CA SER A 396 -36.07 2.17 -52.82
C SER A 396 -35.72 3.61 -52.43
N ASP A 397 -35.87 3.94 -51.15
CA ASP A 397 -35.42 5.22 -50.62
C ASP A 397 -33.88 5.29 -50.64
N PRO A 398 -33.27 6.33 -51.22
CA PRO A 398 -31.81 6.51 -51.20
C PRO A 398 -31.21 6.53 -49.79
N LEU A 399 -31.97 6.93 -48.76
CA LEU A 399 -31.54 6.92 -47.37
C LEU A 399 -31.44 5.49 -46.83
N ASP A 400 -32.43 4.64 -47.12
CA ASP A 400 -32.44 3.23 -46.68
C ASP A 400 -31.29 2.45 -47.32
N LEU A 401 -31.05 2.68 -48.62
CA LEU A 401 -29.91 2.07 -49.30
C LEU A 401 -28.57 2.50 -48.68
N ARG A 402 -28.39 3.80 -48.40
CA ARG A 402 -27.18 4.29 -47.73
C ARG A 402 -27.00 3.69 -46.33
N GLN A 403 -28.08 3.55 -45.57
CA GLN A 403 -28.02 2.91 -44.25
C GLN A 403 -27.62 1.45 -44.35
N ALA A 404 -28.19 0.71 -45.30
CA ALA A 404 -27.83 -0.69 -45.54
C ALA A 404 -26.36 -0.85 -45.99
N GLU A 405 -25.87 0.03 -46.88
CA GLU A 405 -24.47 0.04 -47.30
C GLU A 405 -23.51 0.40 -46.15
N GLN A 406 -23.90 1.33 -45.27
CA GLN A 406 -23.15 1.66 -44.06
C GLN A 406 -23.10 0.49 -43.07
N ASP A 407 -24.20 -0.24 -42.92
CA ASP A 407 -24.29 -1.42 -42.05
C ASP A 407 -23.35 -2.54 -42.54
N VAL A 408 -23.35 -2.81 -43.86
CA VAL A 408 -22.39 -3.74 -44.50
C VAL A 408 -20.96 -3.30 -44.24
N ALA A 409 -20.63 -2.02 -44.46
CA ALA A 409 -19.28 -1.50 -44.24
C ALA A 409 -18.84 -1.62 -42.77
N GLN A 410 -19.72 -1.33 -41.81
CA GLN A 410 -19.45 -1.48 -40.38
C GLN A 410 -19.20 -2.95 -39.99
N LEU A 411 -19.99 -3.88 -40.53
CA LEU A 411 -19.80 -5.32 -40.33
C LEU A 411 -18.48 -5.83 -40.91
N GLU A 412 -18.13 -5.41 -42.13
CA GLU A 412 -16.85 -5.75 -42.77
C GLU A 412 -15.66 -5.24 -41.95
N GLN A 413 -15.73 -3.99 -41.51
CA GLN A 413 -14.71 -3.38 -40.66
C GLN A 413 -14.60 -4.10 -39.31
N ALA A 414 -15.72 -4.34 -38.61
CA ALA A 414 -15.72 -5.04 -37.32
C ALA A 414 -15.13 -6.45 -37.45
N ARG A 415 -15.50 -7.18 -38.50
CA ARG A 415 -14.96 -8.52 -38.79
C ARG A 415 -13.47 -8.47 -39.12
N SER A 416 -13.03 -7.50 -39.91
CA SER A 416 -11.62 -7.33 -40.26
C SER A 416 -10.77 -6.97 -39.04
N ASP A 417 -11.23 -6.02 -38.22
CA ASP A 417 -10.54 -5.60 -37.00
C ASP A 417 -10.47 -6.73 -35.98
N LEU A 418 -11.57 -7.47 -35.79
CA LEU A 418 -11.59 -8.64 -34.92
C LEU A 418 -10.67 -9.76 -35.43
N HIS A 419 -10.56 -9.92 -36.74
CA HIS A 419 -9.60 -10.85 -37.34
C HIS A 419 -8.15 -10.45 -37.05
N ILE A 420 -7.80 -9.17 -37.22
CA ILE A 420 -6.45 -8.67 -36.89
C ILE A 420 -6.15 -8.93 -35.41
N LEU A 421 -7.08 -8.62 -34.51
CA LEU A 421 -6.94 -8.88 -33.08
C LEU A 421 -6.75 -10.38 -32.79
N ALA A 422 -7.57 -11.25 -33.39
CA ALA A 422 -7.48 -12.70 -33.23
C ALA A 422 -6.17 -13.29 -33.75
N THR A 423 -5.61 -12.75 -34.83
CA THR A 423 -4.31 -13.22 -35.35
C THR A 423 -3.14 -12.90 -34.44
N LYS A 424 -3.23 -11.82 -33.65
CA LYS A 424 -2.23 -11.45 -32.64
C LYS A 424 -2.36 -12.26 -31.35
N LEU A 425 -3.52 -12.87 -31.09
CA LEU A 425 -3.81 -13.68 -29.91
C LEU A 425 -4.01 -15.15 -30.30
N PRO A 426 -2.92 -15.93 -30.46
CA PRO A 426 -3.06 -17.36 -30.69
C PRO A 426 -3.80 -18.03 -29.52
N GLU A 427 -4.55 -19.10 -29.83
CA GLU A 427 -5.17 -19.91 -28.78
C GLU A 427 -4.06 -20.48 -27.87
N PRO A 428 -4.11 -20.22 -26.56
CA PRO A 428 -3.12 -20.70 -25.62
C PRO A 428 -3.19 -22.23 -25.52
N ALA A 429 -2.05 -22.85 -25.19
CA ALA A 429 -2.02 -24.28 -24.91
C ALA A 429 -2.97 -24.62 -23.72
N PRO A 430 -3.65 -25.79 -23.73
CA PRO A 430 -4.56 -26.18 -22.65
C PRO A 430 -3.91 -26.21 -21.27
N SER A 431 -2.61 -26.50 -21.23
CA SER A 431 -1.77 -26.33 -20.04
C SER A 431 -0.38 -25.85 -20.44
N MET A 432 0.25 -25.05 -19.58
CA MET A 432 1.57 -24.47 -19.80
C MET A 432 2.43 -24.55 -18.54
N THR A 433 3.75 -24.57 -18.72
CA THR A 433 4.71 -24.41 -17.62
C THR A 433 4.78 -22.92 -17.22
N PRO A 434 5.30 -22.59 -16.03
CA PRO A 434 5.45 -21.20 -15.59
C PRO A 434 6.26 -20.37 -16.59
N THR A 435 7.38 -20.93 -17.07
CA THR A 435 8.23 -20.31 -18.10
C THR A 435 7.48 -20.07 -19.41
N ALA A 436 6.63 -21.00 -19.82
CA ALA A 436 5.82 -20.84 -21.02
C ALA A 436 4.76 -19.73 -20.85
N PHE A 437 4.13 -19.64 -19.67
CA PHE A 437 3.21 -18.55 -19.33
C PHE A 437 3.92 -17.18 -19.34
N CYS A 438 5.06 -17.05 -18.64
CA CYS A 438 5.82 -15.80 -18.62
C CYS A 438 6.31 -15.41 -20.02
N THR A 439 6.72 -16.38 -20.84
CA THR A 439 7.09 -16.15 -22.25
C THR A 439 5.90 -15.66 -23.07
N PHE A 440 4.71 -16.25 -22.86
CA PHE A 440 3.48 -15.84 -23.52
C PHE A 440 3.12 -14.39 -23.16
N VAL A 441 3.17 -14.02 -21.88
CA VAL A 441 2.92 -12.63 -21.46
C VAL A 441 3.94 -11.66 -22.08
N ARG A 442 5.24 -11.97 -22.03
CA ARG A 442 6.28 -11.09 -22.59
C ARG A 442 6.14 -10.92 -24.11
N ARG A 443 6.13 -12.02 -24.86
CA ARG A 443 6.16 -11.95 -26.33
C ARG A 443 4.80 -11.61 -26.93
N THR A 444 3.76 -12.32 -26.52
CA THR A 444 2.44 -12.20 -27.16
C THR A 444 1.64 -11.03 -26.61
N ILE A 445 1.81 -10.65 -25.34
CA ILE A 445 1.04 -9.55 -24.75
C ILE A 445 1.85 -8.26 -24.72
N LEU A 446 3.07 -8.25 -24.16
CA LEU A 446 3.83 -6.98 -24.07
C LEU A 446 4.36 -6.53 -25.43
N ASP A 447 4.98 -7.43 -26.20
CA ASP A 447 5.61 -7.07 -27.47
C ASP A 447 4.59 -7.04 -28.64
N ASP A 448 3.84 -8.12 -28.90
CA ASP A 448 2.95 -8.18 -30.07
C ASP A 448 1.75 -7.20 -30.01
N PHE A 449 1.34 -6.74 -28.82
CA PHE A 449 0.35 -5.66 -28.65
C PHE A 449 0.99 -4.27 -28.60
N GLY A 450 2.33 -4.16 -28.71
CA GLY A 450 3.07 -2.90 -28.74
C GLY A 450 2.99 -2.12 -27.42
N ILE A 451 2.83 -2.81 -26.29
CA ILE A 451 2.84 -2.20 -24.96
C ILE A 451 4.26 -1.74 -24.63
N THR A 452 5.26 -2.58 -24.87
CA THR A 452 6.68 -2.25 -24.68
C THR A 452 7.06 -1.02 -25.51
N ASP A 453 6.79 -1.07 -26.82
CA ASP A 453 7.05 0.05 -27.75
C ASP A 453 6.32 1.34 -27.34
N SER A 454 5.10 1.23 -26.79
CA SER A 454 4.34 2.40 -26.31
C SER A 454 5.07 3.14 -25.20
N ILE A 455 5.61 2.39 -24.25
CA ILE A 455 6.31 2.94 -23.08
C ILE A 455 7.67 3.50 -23.50
N GLU A 456 8.40 2.77 -24.34
CA GLU A 456 9.71 3.21 -24.87
C GLU A 456 9.59 4.50 -25.68
N GLU A 457 8.65 4.59 -26.62
CA GLU A 457 8.44 5.82 -27.38
C GLU A 457 8.00 7.00 -26.50
N ALA A 458 7.16 6.75 -25.49
CA ALA A 458 6.74 7.80 -24.56
C ALA A 458 7.95 8.31 -23.75
N ALA A 459 8.85 7.41 -23.36
CA ALA A 459 10.10 7.73 -22.67
C ALA A 459 11.05 8.56 -23.53
N GLU A 460 11.26 8.17 -24.78
CA GLU A 460 12.10 8.93 -25.73
C GLU A 460 11.56 10.34 -25.98
N ARG A 461 10.23 10.48 -26.14
CA ARG A 461 9.60 11.81 -26.29
C ARG A 461 9.84 12.69 -25.07
N SER A 462 9.77 12.14 -23.87
CA SER A 462 10.00 12.88 -22.64
C SER A 462 11.43 13.42 -22.53
N TRP A 463 12.45 12.69 -22.99
CA TRP A 463 13.83 13.19 -23.03
C TRP A 463 14.02 14.41 -23.92
N SER A 464 13.17 14.57 -24.94
CA SER A 464 13.19 15.72 -25.84
C SER A 464 12.42 16.93 -25.34
N LEU A 465 11.63 16.80 -24.27
CA LEU A 465 10.85 17.90 -23.70
C LEU A 465 11.74 18.81 -22.85
N SER A 466 11.64 20.12 -23.10
CA SER A 466 12.13 21.14 -22.18
C SER A 466 11.28 21.05 -20.90
N LYS A 467 11.84 20.63 -19.77
CA LYS A 467 11.13 20.51 -18.47
C LYS A 467 10.83 21.89 -17.86
N SER A 468 10.28 22.80 -18.64
CA SER A 468 10.05 24.21 -18.32
C SER A 468 8.59 24.54 -18.04
N SER A 469 7.63 23.74 -18.53
CA SER A 469 6.21 23.88 -18.22
C SER A 469 5.79 22.93 -17.09
N PRO A 470 4.83 23.32 -16.23
CA PRO A 470 4.16 22.41 -15.30
C PRO A 470 3.62 21.15 -15.99
N ASP A 471 3.04 21.30 -17.18
CA ASP A 471 2.51 20.17 -17.96
C ASP A 471 3.62 19.17 -18.35
N ASP A 472 4.82 19.67 -18.69
CA ASP A 472 5.96 18.82 -19.05
C ASP A 472 6.48 18.05 -17.83
N ILE A 473 6.45 18.68 -16.65
CA ILE A 473 6.84 18.05 -15.38
C ILE A 473 5.83 16.97 -15.01
N THR A 474 4.53 17.27 -15.05
CA THR A 474 3.47 16.30 -14.78
C THR A 474 3.53 15.12 -15.76
N TYR A 475 3.74 15.39 -17.05
CA TYR A 475 3.91 14.33 -18.05
C TYR A 475 5.14 13.46 -17.75
N ALA A 476 6.27 14.06 -17.37
CA ALA A 476 7.48 13.31 -17.01
C ALA A 476 7.29 12.44 -15.76
N GLU A 477 6.54 12.91 -14.76
CA GLU A 477 6.22 12.13 -13.56
C GLU A 477 5.27 10.96 -13.86
N LEU A 478 4.22 11.20 -14.65
CA LEU A 478 3.31 10.14 -15.09
C LEU A 478 4.05 9.06 -15.87
N LEU A 479 4.97 9.45 -16.75
CA LEU A 479 5.81 8.52 -17.48
C LEU A 479 6.78 7.74 -16.58
N GLU A 480 7.40 8.40 -15.60
CA GLU A 480 8.24 7.72 -14.62
C GLU A 480 7.40 6.68 -13.87
N GLN A 481 6.19 7.04 -13.45
CA GLN A 481 5.24 6.13 -12.81
C GLN A 481 4.95 4.91 -13.71
N GLU A 482 4.64 5.11 -15.00
CA GLU A 482 4.39 4.01 -15.94
C GLU A 482 5.61 3.11 -16.14
N THR A 483 6.81 3.71 -16.23
CA THR A 483 8.06 2.96 -16.40
C THR A 483 8.37 2.11 -15.16
N ARG A 484 8.10 2.64 -13.96
CA ARG A 484 8.24 1.91 -12.69
C ARG A 484 7.21 0.79 -12.56
N ALA A 485 5.97 1.02 -12.98
CA ALA A 485 4.93 0.00 -13.03
C ALA A 485 5.32 -1.15 -13.97
N TYR A 486 5.84 -0.82 -15.16
CA TYR A 486 6.33 -1.82 -16.12
C TYR A 486 7.46 -2.65 -15.52
N ALA A 487 8.47 -2.02 -14.90
CA ALA A 487 9.55 -2.73 -14.24
C ALA A 487 9.06 -3.66 -13.11
N ALA A 488 8.09 -3.20 -12.29
CA ALA A 488 7.48 -4.01 -11.24
C ALA A 488 6.71 -5.21 -11.82
N LEU A 489 5.96 -5.03 -12.92
CA LEU A 489 5.28 -6.12 -13.62
C LEU A 489 6.27 -7.17 -14.17
N LEU A 490 7.40 -6.74 -14.73
CA LEU A 490 8.47 -7.67 -15.14
C LEU A 490 9.10 -8.41 -13.94
N GLY A 491 9.17 -7.74 -12.78
CA GLY A 491 9.58 -8.33 -11.51
C GLY A 491 8.64 -9.44 -11.06
N VAL A 492 7.32 -9.21 -11.09
CA VAL A 492 6.30 -10.23 -10.79
C VAL A 492 6.43 -11.45 -11.71
N LEU A 493 6.61 -11.22 -13.02
CA LEU A 493 6.82 -12.33 -13.97
C LEU A 493 8.11 -13.11 -13.68
N ALA A 494 9.18 -12.43 -13.29
CA ALA A 494 10.43 -13.07 -12.90
C ALA A 494 10.30 -13.85 -11.58
N GLU A 495 9.53 -13.34 -10.63
CA GLU A 495 9.23 -14.02 -9.37
C GLU A 495 8.43 -15.30 -9.60
N ILE A 496 7.42 -15.27 -10.47
CA ILE A 496 6.69 -16.49 -10.89
C ILE A 496 7.68 -17.50 -11.49
N GLU A 497 8.49 -17.10 -12.46
CA GLU A 497 9.45 -18.00 -13.11
C GLU A 497 10.44 -18.60 -12.08
N HIS A 498 10.99 -17.76 -11.19
CA HIS A 498 11.97 -18.18 -10.19
C HIS A 498 11.38 -19.06 -9.09
N ALA A 499 10.27 -18.64 -8.47
CA ALA A 499 9.67 -19.36 -7.36
C ALA A 499 9.24 -20.77 -7.79
N TRP A 500 8.66 -20.90 -8.98
CA TRP A 500 8.22 -22.20 -9.49
C TRP A 500 9.37 -23.08 -9.98
N SER A 501 10.45 -22.50 -10.52
CA SER A 501 11.66 -23.27 -10.85
C SER A 501 12.27 -23.98 -9.63
N LEU A 502 12.08 -23.43 -8.43
CA LEU A 502 12.56 -23.98 -7.16
C LEU A 502 11.58 -24.98 -6.52
N LEU A 503 10.29 -24.90 -6.84
CA LEU A 503 9.26 -25.78 -6.28
C LEU A 503 9.09 -27.06 -7.13
N ASP A 504 8.74 -26.90 -8.41
CA ASP A 504 8.65 -27.95 -9.44
C ASP A 504 8.40 -27.31 -10.84
N ASP A 505 9.45 -27.22 -11.66
CA ASP A 505 9.40 -26.61 -13.01
C ASP A 505 8.49 -27.37 -14.01
N GLN A 506 8.11 -28.62 -13.69
CA GLN A 506 7.25 -29.43 -14.55
C GLN A 506 5.75 -29.27 -14.25
N GLN A 507 5.39 -28.51 -13.21
CA GLN A 507 3.98 -28.30 -12.89
C GLN A 507 3.32 -27.51 -14.02
N ARG A 508 2.33 -28.13 -14.68
CA ARG A 508 1.55 -27.50 -15.75
C ARG A 508 0.19 -27.07 -15.21
N ARG A 509 -0.24 -25.87 -15.60
CA ARG A 509 -1.53 -25.31 -15.25
C ARG A 509 -2.20 -24.68 -16.46
N SER A 510 -3.51 -24.54 -16.37
CA SER A 510 -4.33 -23.84 -17.35
C SER A 510 -4.01 -22.33 -17.37
N LEU A 511 -4.39 -21.65 -18.45
CA LEU A 511 -4.27 -20.19 -18.51
C LEU A 511 -5.12 -19.50 -17.45
N GLU A 512 -6.27 -20.10 -17.09
CA GLU A 512 -7.19 -19.57 -16.08
C GLU A 512 -6.51 -19.50 -14.70
N GLU A 513 -5.93 -20.61 -14.24
CA GLU A 513 -5.17 -20.67 -12.98
C GLU A 513 -3.98 -19.70 -12.96
N TYR A 514 -3.26 -19.55 -14.08
CA TYR A 514 -2.17 -18.56 -14.14
C TYR A 514 -2.68 -17.13 -14.16
N THR A 515 -3.81 -16.86 -14.80
CA THR A 515 -4.40 -15.51 -14.83
C THR A 515 -4.84 -15.10 -13.44
N GLU A 516 -5.43 -16.02 -12.69
CA GLU A 516 -5.78 -15.82 -11.29
C GLU A 516 -4.53 -15.55 -10.43
N LEU A 517 -3.54 -16.46 -10.46
CA LEU A 517 -2.28 -16.30 -9.74
C LEU A 517 -1.59 -14.97 -10.07
N PHE A 518 -1.49 -14.63 -11.35
CA PHE A 518 -0.84 -13.40 -11.81
C PHE A 518 -1.60 -12.16 -11.35
N THR A 519 -2.93 -12.16 -11.43
CA THR A 519 -3.77 -11.06 -10.94
C THR A 519 -3.60 -10.87 -9.44
N THR A 520 -3.54 -11.98 -8.70
CA THR A 520 -3.28 -12.00 -7.27
C THR A 520 -1.93 -11.41 -6.91
N MET A 521 -0.85 -11.84 -7.59
CA MET A 521 0.49 -11.30 -7.39
C MET A 521 0.56 -9.81 -7.73
N ILE A 522 -0.10 -9.37 -8.80
CA ILE A 522 -0.15 -7.95 -9.17
C ILE A 522 -0.92 -7.12 -8.13
N ARG A 523 -2.03 -7.63 -7.57
CA ARG A 523 -2.78 -6.94 -6.50
C ARG A 523 -1.96 -6.77 -5.22
N ALA A 524 -1.13 -7.75 -4.89
CA ALA A 524 -0.19 -7.66 -3.76
C ALA A 524 1.00 -6.74 -4.08
N ALA A 525 1.45 -6.69 -5.33
CA ALA A 525 2.59 -5.90 -5.74
C ALA A 525 2.38 -4.39 -5.57
N ARG A 526 3.45 -3.72 -5.17
CA ARG A 526 3.54 -2.27 -4.99
C ARG A 526 4.77 -1.75 -5.70
N TYR A 527 4.71 -0.52 -6.20
CA TYR A 527 5.84 0.14 -6.82
C TYR A 527 5.93 1.60 -6.36
N GLN A 528 7.12 2.19 -6.43
CA GLN A 528 7.36 3.55 -5.97
C GLN A 528 8.16 4.32 -7.03
N ILE A 529 7.89 5.62 -7.11
CA ILE A 529 8.74 6.56 -7.84
C ILE A 529 9.98 6.82 -6.97
N ALA A 530 11.15 6.92 -7.59
CA ALA A 530 12.38 7.13 -6.83
C ALA A 530 12.33 8.48 -6.10
N GLU A 531 12.56 8.46 -4.80
CA GLU A 531 12.68 9.70 -4.02
C GLU A 531 13.89 10.49 -4.53
N LYS A 532 13.69 11.80 -4.70
CA LYS A 532 14.75 12.70 -5.17
C LYS A 532 15.44 13.32 -3.94
N PRO A 533 16.71 13.01 -3.67
CA PRO A 533 17.40 13.52 -2.49
C PRO A 533 17.39 15.05 -2.47
N SER A 534 17.04 15.63 -1.32
CA SER A 534 17.04 17.09 -1.08
C SER A 534 16.10 17.93 -1.98
N TYR A 535 15.21 17.32 -2.75
CA TYR A 535 14.44 17.99 -3.81
C TYR A 535 13.07 18.52 -3.37
N GLY A 536 12.37 17.81 -2.48
CA GLY A 536 10.96 18.08 -2.19
C GLY A 536 10.57 17.96 -0.72
N VAL A 537 9.36 18.42 -0.42
CA VAL A 537 8.69 18.23 0.87
C VAL A 537 8.44 16.74 1.09
N THR A 538 8.84 16.22 2.25
CA THR A 538 8.66 14.80 2.55
C THR A 538 7.25 14.55 3.07
N VAL A 539 6.45 13.77 2.35
CA VAL A 539 5.11 13.34 2.77
C VAL A 539 5.17 11.84 3.06
N THR A 540 5.07 11.47 4.34
CA THR A 540 5.43 10.10 4.75
C THR A 540 4.68 9.65 6.01
N SER A 541 4.89 8.39 6.41
CA SER A 541 4.39 7.88 7.68
C SER A 541 5.20 8.44 8.84
N ILE A 542 4.56 8.60 10.00
CA ILE A 542 5.22 9.09 11.21
C ILE A 542 6.47 8.27 11.59
N GLU A 543 6.45 6.96 11.36
CA GLU A 543 7.56 6.05 11.64
C GLU A 543 8.79 6.33 10.78
N GLN A 544 8.60 6.73 9.52
CA GLN A 544 9.70 7.03 8.59
C GLN A 544 10.39 8.36 8.91
N THR A 545 9.81 9.19 9.78
CA THR A 545 10.44 10.46 10.21
C THR A 545 11.48 10.27 11.33
N ARG A 546 11.59 9.06 11.91
CA ARG A 546 12.46 8.81 13.05
C ARG A 546 13.93 9.03 12.69
N GLY A 547 14.61 9.85 13.48
CA GLY A 547 16.04 10.16 13.31
C GLY A 547 16.35 11.17 12.21
N ILE A 548 15.34 11.69 11.50
CA ILE A 548 15.50 12.73 10.49
C ILE A 548 14.93 14.04 11.05
N PRO A 549 15.78 15.01 11.42
CA PRO A 549 15.30 16.26 12.00
C PRO A 549 14.75 17.18 10.89
N TYR A 550 13.49 17.57 11.02
CA TYR A 550 12.85 18.56 10.16
C TYR A 550 12.69 19.90 10.89
N ASP A 551 12.82 21.00 10.16
CA ASP A 551 12.66 22.35 10.72
C ASP A 551 11.17 22.77 10.75
N VAL A 552 10.39 22.24 9.80
CA VAL A 552 8.93 22.34 9.77
C VAL A 552 8.34 20.93 9.77
N TYR A 553 7.52 20.61 10.77
CA TYR A 553 6.92 19.29 10.94
C TYR A 553 5.39 19.39 11.03
N ILE A 554 4.69 18.78 10.09
CA ILE A 554 3.23 18.84 9.98
C ILE A 554 2.70 17.44 10.29
N LEU A 555 2.02 17.28 11.43
CA LEU A 555 1.36 16.05 11.81
C LEU A 555 -0.10 16.09 11.35
N CYS A 556 -0.36 15.39 10.24
CA CYS A 556 -1.62 15.38 9.51
C CYS A 556 -2.54 14.23 9.97
N GLY A 557 -3.86 14.46 9.99
CA GLY A 557 -4.84 13.39 10.19
C GLY A 557 -4.95 12.88 11.62
N MET A 558 -4.88 13.74 12.63
CA MET A 558 -5.03 13.36 14.04
C MET A 558 -6.49 13.03 14.43
N VAL A 559 -7.01 11.93 13.93
CA VAL A 559 -8.37 11.40 14.20
C VAL A 559 -8.29 10.25 15.21
N ASP A 560 -9.22 10.19 16.17
CA ASP A 560 -9.28 9.10 17.14
C ASP A 560 -9.64 7.78 16.44
N GLY A 561 -8.88 6.72 16.73
CA GLY A 561 -8.98 5.44 16.03
C GLY A 561 -8.09 5.31 14.78
N GLU A 562 -7.72 6.44 14.15
CA GLU A 562 -6.66 6.48 13.12
C GLU A 562 -5.29 6.70 13.79
N PHE A 563 -5.16 7.73 14.62
CA PHE A 563 -3.97 7.94 15.47
C PHE A 563 -4.36 8.46 16.86
N PRO A 564 -4.22 7.68 17.94
CA PRO A 564 -3.69 6.32 17.96
C PRO A 564 -4.56 5.36 17.16
N ARG A 565 -3.93 4.42 16.45
CA ARG A 565 -4.65 3.36 15.74
C ARG A 565 -5.40 2.52 16.75
N ALA A 566 -6.66 2.16 16.47
CA ALA A 566 -7.42 1.26 17.33
C ALA A 566 -6.73 -0.12 17.39
N TYR A 567 -6.54 -0.64 18.61
CA TYR A 567 -6.07 -2.01 18.77
C TYR A 567 -7.18 -2.97 18.33
N SER A 568 -6.82 -3.98 17.54
CA SER A 568 -7.70 -5.09 17.17
C SER A 568 -7.05 -6.39 17.62
N THR A 569 -7.79 -7.22 18.34
CA THR A 569 -7.33 -8.56 18.72
C THR A 569 -7.18 -9.43 17.48
N GLU A 570 -6.09 -10.20 17.39
CA GLU A 570 -5.94 -11.19 16.32
C GLU A 570 -6.74 -12.45 16.66
N HIS A 571 -7.83 -12.67 15.94
CA HIS A 571 -8.73 -13.80 16.18
C HIS A 571 -8.31 -15.04 15.36
N PHE A 572 -7.51 -14.91 14.30
CA PHE A 572 -7.15 -16.04 13.42
C PHE A 572 -6.16 -17.03 14.04
N LEU A 573 -5.34 -16.60 15.00
CA LEU A 573 -4.35 -17.48 15.63
C LEU A 573 -5.00 -18.53 16.55
N GLY A 574 -6.18 -18.25 17.08
CA GLY A 574 -6.85 -19.11 18.06
C GLY A 574 -6.37 -18.92 19.51
N LYS A 575 -5.43 -18.01 19.77
CA LYS A 575 -5.05 -17.55 21.12
C LYS A 575 -4.81 -16.04 21.14
N GLU A 576 -5.00 -15.43 22.30
CA GLU A 576 -4.56 -14.06 22.54
C GLU A 576 -3.06 -14.02 22.86
N LEU A 577 -2.34 -13.06 22.26
CA LEU A 577 -0.94 -12.83 22.58
C LEU A 577 -0.83 -11.99 23.86
N PRO A 578 -0.01 -12.39 24.86
CA PRO A 578 0.17 -11.65 26.10
C PRO A 578 0.59 -10.20 25.87
N ASP A 579 0.00 -9.29 26.67
CA ASP A 579 0.30 -7.85 26.73
C ASP A 579 0.26 -7.11 25.37
N SER A 580 -0.34 -7.71 24.33
CA SER A 580 -0.32 -7.17 22.97
C SER A 580 -1.03 -5.82 22.85
N GLU A 581 -2.18 -5.64 23.50
CA GLU A 581 -2.88 -4.36 23.57
C GLU A 581 -2.02 -3.29 24.27
N GLN A 582 -1.38 -3.63 25.40
CA GLN A 582 -0.54 -2.68 26.13
C GLN A 582 0.69 -2.28 25.31
N ARG A 583 1.32 -3.23 24.61
CA ARG A 583 2.44 -2.96 23.69
C ARG A 583 2.01 -2.03 22.56
N HIS A 584 0.86 -2.29 21.95
CA HIS A 584 0.29 -1.44 20.90
C HIS A 584 0.09 0.01 21.38
N ILE A 585 -0.62 0.19 22.51
CA ILE A 585 -0.87 1.53 23.08
C ILE A 585 0.44 2.25 23.40
N ARG A 586 1.44 1.54 23.92
CA ARG A 586 2.76 2.11 24.23
C ARG A 586 3.51 2.53 22.96
N ALA A 587 3.47 1.72 21.91
CA ALA A 587 4.11 2.05 20.64
C ALA A 587 3.52 3.33 20.01
N GLU A 588 2.20 3.42 19.91
CA GLU A 588 1.50 4.59 19.36
C GLU A 588 1.85 5.87 20.15
N ARG A 589 1.88 5.75 21.48
CA ARG A 589 2.29 6.81 22.41
C ARG A 589 3.71 7.31 22.13
N ILE A 590 4.67 6.40 21.97
CA ILE A 590 6.07 6.75 21.68
C ILE A 590 6.16 7.47 20.35
N GLN A 591 5.49 6.97 19.31
CA GLN A 591 5.48 7.63 17.99
C GLN A 591 4.99 9.09 18.10
N PHE A 592 3.94 9.34 18.88
CA PHE A 592 3.44 10.70 19.07
C PHE A 592 4.46 11.60 19.79
N TYR A 593 5.12 11.10 20.84
CA TYR A 593 6.19 11.84 21.51
C TYR A 593 7.38 12.11 20.57
N GLU A 594 7.80 11.12 19.79
CA GLU A 594 8.89 11.26 18.82
C GLU A 594 8.56 12.32 17.77
N ALA A 595 7.32 12.37 17.27
CA ALA A 595 6.87 13.45 16.38
C ALA A 595 6.93 14.83 17.06
N LEU A 596 6.44 14.96 18.30
CA LEU A 596 6.51 16.20 19.09
C LEU A 596 7.94 16.64 19.45
N THR A 597 8.93 15.75 19.28
CA THR A 597 10.34 16.03 19.57
C THR A 597 11.26 15.69 18.40
N ASN A 598 10.74 15.70 17.16
CA ASN A 598 11.51 15.25 15.99
C ASN A 598 12.82 16.02 15.79
N ASN A 599 12.82 17.33 16.11
CA ASN A 599 14.00 18.17 16.11
C ASN A 599 14.19 18.82 17.50
N PRO A 600 14.79 18.11 18.48
CA PRO A 600 14.93 18.60 19.84
C PRO A 600 15.72 19.92 19.90
N ALA A 601 16.77 20.04 19.09
CA ALA A 601 17.60 21.24 19.06
C ALA A 601 16.78 22.47 18.63
N ALA A 602 16.03 22.40 17.53
CA ALA A 602 15.19 23.51 17.08
C ALA A 602 14.03 23.80 18.05
N LEU A 603 13.45 22.75 18.65
CA LEU A 603 12.37 22.85 19.63
C LEU A 603 12.81 23.69 20.84
N GLU A 604 13.97 23.40 21.43
CA GLU A 604 14.47 24.11 22.62
C GLU A 604 14.83 25.59 22.33
N HIS A 605 15.18 25.94 21.09
CA HIS A 605 15.55 27.30 20.71
C HIS A 605 14.39 28.12 20.12
N GLY A 606 13.16 27.58 20.10
CA GLY A 606 11.98 28.28 19.55
C GLY A 606 12.06 28.54 18.04
N ARG A 607 12.81 27.72 17.30
CA ARG A 607 12.96 27.83 15.83
C ARG A 607 12.20 26.74 15.08
N TRP A 608 11.66 25.77 15.80
CA TRP A 608 10.92 24.66 15.22
C TRP A 608 9.46 25.03 15.01
N HIS A 609 8.93 24.71 13.84
CA HIS A 609 7.54 24.97 13.49
C HIS A 609 6.79 23.65 13.37
N MET A 610 5.88 23.40 14.31
CA MET A 610 5.02 22.22 14.30
C MET A 610 3.56 22.60 14.07
N LEU A 611 2.92 21.92 13.11
CA LEU A 611 1.51 22.04 12.84
C LEU A 611 0.82 20.70 13.05
N ILE A 612 -0.21 20.65 13.88
CA ILE A 612 -1.05 19.46 14.06
C ILE A 612 -2.40 19.73 13.43
N THR A 613 -2.84 18.88 12.50
CA THR A 613 -4.14 19.02 11.84
C THR A 613 -5.00 17.77 12.01
N TYR A 614 -6.31 17.93 11.92
CA TYR A 614 -7.26 16.83 11.79
C TYR A 614 -8.53 17.27 11.04
N PRO A 615 -9.20 16.35 10.32
CA PRO A 615 -10.49 16.58 9.70
C PRO A 615 -11.63 16.34 10.69
N ARG A 616 -12.73 17.09 10.55
CA ARG A 616 -13.95 16.93 11.38
C ARG A 616 -15.04 16.10 10.71
N LEU A 617 -14.95 15.92 9.41
CA LEU A 617 -15.88 15.13 8.61
C LEU A 617 -15.11 14.16 7.71
N SER A 618 -15.65 12.95 7.57
CA SER A 618 -15.20 11.97 6.58
C SER A 618 -15.63 12.39 5.17
N THR A 619 -15.15 11.68 4.16
CA THR A 619 -15.57 11.87 2.77
C THR A 619 -17.08 11.69 2.58
N ASN A 620 -17.72 10.87 3.42
CA ASN A 620 -19.15 10.60 3.40
C ASN A 620 -19.97 11.57 4.27
N GLY A 621 -19.31 12.56 4.89
CA GLY A 621 -19.95 13.55 5.76
C GLY A 621 -20.21 13.07 7.19
N GLU A 622 -19.65 11.93 7.59
CA GLU A 622 -19.75 11.44 8.98
C GLU A 622 -18.80 12.22 9.89
N PRO A 623 -19.20 12.55 11.12
CA PRO A 623 -18.35 13.27 12.05
C PRO A 623 -17.14 12.42 12.47
N LEU A 624 -15.95 13.00 12.33
CA LEU A 624 -14.69 12.43 12.82
C LEU A 624 -14.35 13.05 14.18
N VAL A 625 -13.93 12.21 15.12
CA VAL A 625 -13.54 12.62 16.47
C VAL A 625 -12.05 12.95 16.47
N ARG A 626 -11.68 14.09 17.05
CA ARG A 626 -10.27 14.47 17.20
C ARG A 626 -9.54 13.44 18.07
N SER A 627 -8.28 13.18 17.76
CA SER A 627 -7.45 12.24 18.52
C SER A 627 -7.42 12.55 20.02
N SER A 628 -7.59 11.51 20.83
CA SER A 628 -7.36 11.58 22.27
C SER A 628 -5.94 12.00 22.67
N PHE A 629 -4.95 11.86 21.78
CA PHE A 629 -3.57 12.35 22.02
C PHE A 629 -3.49 13.88 22.00
N ILE A 630 -4.29 14.55 21.16
CA ILE A 630 -4.42 16.02 21.20
C ILE A 630 -4.94 16.46 22.56
N ASP A 631 -5.95 15.79 23.11
CA ASP A 631 -6.50 16.13 24.43
C ASP A 631 -5.45 16.01 25.55
N LYS A 632 -4.60 14.99 25.47
CA LYS A 632 -3.51 14.79 26.44
C LYS A 632 -2.43 15.88 26.31
N LEU A 633 -2.15 16.35 25.10
CA LEU A 633 -1.24 17.49 24.87
C LEU A 633 -1.82 18.81 25.39
N LEU A 634 -3.11 19.07 25.13
CA LEU A 634 -3.81 20.27 25.61
C LEU A 634 -3.87 20.35 27.14
N LYS A 635 -3.96 19.21 27.85
CA LYS A 635 -3.92 19.17 29.32
C LYS A 635 -2.59 19.66 29.91
N VAL A 636 -1.48 19.43 29.21
CA VAL A 636 -0.13 19.74 29.71
C VAL A 636 0.46 21.01 29.11
N THR A 637 -0.20 21.66 28.15
CA THR A 637 0.26 22.90 27.51
C THR A 637 -0.81 23.99 27.60
N THR A 638 -0.49 25.24 27.25
CA THR A 638 -1.52 26.31 27.08
C THR A 638 -2.05 26.40 25.65
N LEU A 639 -1.66 25.45 24.79
CA LEU A 639 -2.13 25.38 23.42
C LEU A 639 -3.66 25.40 23.39
N ALA A 640 -4.20 26.09 22.40
CA ALA A 640 -5.62 26.13 22.15
C ALA A 640 -5.90 25.65 20.72
N GLU A 641 -6.95 24.84 20.59
CA GLU A 641 -7.46 24.45 19.29
C GLU A 641 -8.01 25.67 18.55
N ARG A 642 -7.68 25.78 17.27
CA ARG A 642 -8.31 26.72 16.35
C ARG A 642 -9.07 25.95 15.29
N CYS A 643 -10.38 26.21 15.17
CA CYS A 643 -11.26 25.55 14.22
C CYS A 643 -11.45 26.43 12.99
N PHE A 644 -11.29 25.85 11.80
CA PHE A 644 -11.46 26.56 10.54
C PHE A 644 -12.55 25.95 9.66
N LEU A 645 -13.56 26.77 9.38
CA LEU A 645 -14.44 26.59 8.24
C LEU A 645 -13.90 27.49 7.12
N SER A 646 -13.44 26.90 6.03
CA SER A 646 -12.82 27.62 4.89
C SER A 646 -13.72 28.75 4.38
N HIS A 647 -15.04 28.51 4.33
CA HIS A 647 -16.03 29.51 3.91
C HIS A 647 -16.19 30.70 4.87
N THR A 648 -16.02 30.52 6.19
CA THR A 648 -16.13 31.63 7.14
C THR A 648 -14.87 32.49 7.17
N LEU A 649 -13.69 31.88 7.02
CA LEU A 649 -12.42 32.62 6.92
C LEU A 649 -12.35 33.49 5.68
N TRP A 650 -12.78 32.97 4.52
CA TRP A 650 -12.83 33.76 3.28
C TRP A 650 -13.83 34.91 3.39
N ALA A 651 -14.98 34.68 4.03
CA ALA A 651 -15.98 35.72 4.28
C ALA A 651 -15.47 36.80 5.25
N GLN A 652 -14.80 36.40 6.34
CA GLN A 652 -14.20 37.32 7.31
C GLN A 652 -13.03 38.11 6.72
N TRP A 653 -12.16 37.47 5.95
CA TRP A 653 -11.07 38.14 5.23
C TRP A 653 -11.60 39.14 4.20
N ASN A 654 -12.61 38.76 3.39
CA ASN A 654 -13.23 39.69 2.43
C ASN A 654 -13.92 40.89 3.11
N GLN A 655 -14.43 40.72 4.32
CA GLN A 655 -15.13 41.80 5.04
C GLN A 655 -14.18 42.69 5.84
N GLU A 656 -13.16 42.12 6.49
CA GLU A 656 -12.37 42.83 7.51
C GLU A 656 -10.87 42.92 7.19
N HIS A 657 -10.36 42.14 6.22
CA HIS A 657 -8.92 42.04 5.85
C HIS A 657 -7.99 41.70 7.03
N ILE A 658 -8.52 41.20 8.14
CA ILE A 658 -7.76 40.88 9.36
C ILE A 658 -7.63 39.36 9.47
N LEU A 659 -6.42 38.84 9.30
CA LEU A 659 -6.06 37.48 9.70
C LEU A 659 -5.52 37.53 11.15
N PRO A 660 -5.71 36.47 11.96
CA PRO A 660 -5.04 36.37 13.25
C PRO A 660 -3.51 36.49 13.08
N PRO A 661 -2.79 37.17 13.99
CA PRO A 661 -1.33 37.26 13.92
C PRO A 661 -0.68 35.87 13.87
N GLY A 662 0.27 35.66 12.94
CA GLY A 662 0.93 34.37 12.71
C GLY A 662 0.14 33.39 11.81
N MET A 663 -0.94 33.86 11.18
CA MET A 663 -1.77 33.09 10.24
C MET A 663 -1.99 33.80 8.90
N GLU A 664 -1.07 34.71 8.54
CA GLU A 664 -1.10 35.46 7.29
C GLU A 664 -1.10 34.52 6.06
N TRP A 665 -0.60 33.30 6.24
CA TRP A 665 -0.53 32.23 5.24
C TRP A 665 -1.86 31.61 4.83
N ILE A 666 -2.94 31.80 5.59
CA ILE A 666 -4.26 31.24 5.22
C ILE A 666 -4.79 31.86 3.90
N ALA A 667 -4.35 33.07 3.58
CA ALA A 667 -4.62 33.77 2.32
C ALA A 667 -3.64 33.41 1.18
N ALA A 668 -2.62 32.57 1.43
CA ALA A 668 -1.64 32.15 0.43
C ALA A 668 -2.22 31.13 -0.56
N ILE A 669 -3.14 31.57 -1.42
CA ILE A 669 -3.35 31.00 -2.76
C ILE A 669 -3.41 32.19 -3.70
N THR A 670 -2.25 32.55 -4.23
CA THR A 670 -2.12 33.37 -5.43
C THR A 670 -1.60 32.47 -6.56
N ALA A 671 -2.07 32.79 -7.76
CA ALA A 671 -2.24 31.95 -8.94
C ALA A 671 -1.09 30.96 -9.31
N PRO A 672 -1.38 29.94 -10.15
CA PRO A 672 -0.38 29.05 -10.76
C PRO A 672 0.84 29.76 -11.35
N GLU A 673 0.68 31.01 -11.78
CA GLU A 673 1.70 31.88 -12.37
C GLU A 673 2.89 32.19 -11.43
N GLU A 674 2.69 32.17 -10.11
CA GLU A 674 3.77 32.43 -9.14
C GLU A 674 4.70 31.22 -8.92
N ALA A 675 4.22 30.00 -9.18
CA ALA A 675 5.03 28.78 -9.07
C ALA A 675 6.07 28.65 -10.21
N LEU A 676 5.77 29.24 -11.38
CA LEU A 676 6.68 29.23 -12.53
C LEU A 676 7.95 30.06 -12.31
N HIS A 677 7.92 31.03 -11.38
CA HIS A 677 9.03 31.97 -11.23
C HIS A 677 10.28 31.33 -10.61
N TRP A 678 10.14 30.20 -9.92
CA TRP A 678 11.23 29.56 -9.16
C TRP A 678 11.76 28.25 -9.75
N SER A 679 11.07 27.61 -10.71
CA SER A 679 11.67 26.51 -11.48
C SER A 679 12.78 26.99 -12.43
N THR A 680 12.91 28.30 -12.63
CA THR A 680 13.84 28.93 -13.56
C THR A 680 15.03 29.66 -12.91
N THR A 681 15.11 29.68 -11.57
CA THR A 681 16.20 30.32 -10.83
C THR A 681 16.85 29.37 -9.83
N GLU A 682 17.67 28.46 -10.33
CA GLU A 682 19.13 28.45 -10.10
C GLU A 682 19.72 27.21 -10.77
N ARG A 683 20.76 27.45 -11.58
CA ARG A 683 21.51 26.41 -12.28
C ARG A 683 22.13 25.47 -11.25
N TRP A 684 21.70 24.22 -11.27
CA TRP A 684 22.55 23.10 -10.89
C TRP A 684 23.75 23.06 -11.83
N GLU A 685 24.95 23.30 -11.30
CA GLU A 685 26.17 22.69 -11.84
C GLU A 685 26.53 21.48 -10.96
N PRO A 686 27.04 20.40 -11.56
CA PRO A 686 27.05 19.04 -11.00
C PRO A 686 27.91 18.83 -9.74
#